data_AF-A0A2V4AUT0-F1
#
_entry.id   AF-A0A2V4AUT0-F1
#
_cell.length_a   1.000
_cell.length_b   1.000
_cell.length_c   1.000
_cell.angle_alpha   90.00
_cell.angle_beta   90.00
_cell.angle_gamma   90.00
#
_symmetry.space_group_name_H-M   'P 1'
#
loop_
_entity.id
_entity.type
_entity.pdbx_description
1 polymer ?
#
loop_
_entity_poly.entity_id
_entity_poly.type
_entity_poly.pdbx_seq_one_letter_code
_entity_poly.pdbx_strand_id
1 'polypeptide(L)'
;MSGGGTAHGRRFDRRRFLELSGVSTTAVLLGTGAMHSGTARALPPALGDPFTLGVASGDPLPDGVVLWTRLAPDPLAADGRGGMPAEPFGVRYEVAEDERFTRIVRRGAVEATPELGHSVHPEITGLRPGRDYFYRFRAGTAVSPVGRTRTAPAPGTAVEKLTFGLASCQAWTGGRYAAYRAMAADDLDFVVHVGDYIYEGGSTRTLADFRVLHARYKTSPDLRAAHAAFPFVTTFDDHEVDNNWAGDIPQDSTPDFRALRANAFQAYYEHLPLRVAARPSGPDMTLYRSLTFGELLSLVVLDTRQHRTDQADGRFIAPRDPDALDPERTMTGDEQERWLFDVLAGSRARWNVIAQQTIMAFFDYDTGEGVSINHDQWDGYAAARDRLFAFLAEQRPSNVVVVSGDWHSSWVNDLKADFADPGSETLATEFVGTSISSGCGWRDDVAAALGANPHVRFFDGDHRGYARCTVTPSQWRTDIQVVNDPAAAAGPAFTLASFVVADGVAGARRVDDAGDGVSGTVTDATDGTPLAGVAVLARAADGTVASTGSTDADGEYRLLVTAGTYDVVATAGCYQTATRTVTLTEDRLVRVDVALPRVTGAVAGTGKRLAGARVEAGESDVILENAALAMAVAAVTEDGQLLGTTRGKVLDMAVRGRTDQLDWINLTYASAARPQGTEAWQQATVRYERVEVTEAGPARAVVRATGASTDFPALAVETTYTIEPDVSWVAAESLFRNTGSAPVAPWIGDAIDHDGAGQCTGIPGHGTITTPYGSPREYSPSEPWIGMTGTDPQTYGLLYDANPAGLLAAATGNWVMSMLAVEIAPAEQFRLRRRIVAVDSGGAADPFAVLAQLYRAGR
;
A
#
# COMPACT_ATOMS: atom_id res chain seq x y z
N MET A 1 11.55 -45.63 58.36
CA MET A 1 12.83 -45.09 58.87
C MET A 1 13.28 -44.03 57.87
N SER A 2 12.83 -42.77 58.00
CA SER A 2 13.35 -41.69 58.86
C SER A 2 14.75 -41.20 58.46
N GLY A 3 14.80 -39.96 57.96
CA GLY A 3 16.00 -39.16 57.66
C GLY A 3 15.86 -38.54 56.27
N GLY A 4 15.52 -37.26 56.06
CA GLY A 4 15.90 -36.06 56.81
C GLY A 4 17.14 -35.45 56.15
N GLY A 5 16.95 -34.67 55.08
CA GLY A 5 18.04 -34.04 54.32
C GLY A 5 17.63 -32.65 53.82
N THR A 6 18.24 -31.64 54.42
CA THR A 6 17.95 -30.21 54.35
C THR A 6 18.35 -29.53 53.04
N ALA A 7 17.51 -28.60 52.59
CA ALA A 7 17.76 -27.64 51.53
C ALA A 7 19.04 -26.81 51.77
N HIS A 8 19.91 -26.74 50.76
CA HIS A 8 21.03 -25.80 50.71
C HIS A 8 20.66 -24.62 49.79
N GLY A 9 20.24 -23.52 50.39
CA GLY A 9 20.18 -22.23 49.72
C GLY A 9 21.59 -21.74 49.38
N ARG A 10 21.86 -21.48 48.09
CA ARG A 10 23.07 -20.79 47.66
C ARG A 10 22.95 -19.31 48.06
N ARG A 11 23.58 -18.94 49.17
CA ARG A 11 23.89 -17.54 49.50
C ARG A 11 24.95 -17.03 48.52
N PHE A 12 24.61 -16.01 47.74
CA PHE A 12 25.59 -15.23 46.98
C PHE A 12 26.61 -14.60 47.93
N ASP A 13 27.89 -14.90 47.69
CA ASP A 13 29.03 -14.40 48.43
C ASP A 13 29.28 -12.93 48.07
N ARG A 14 28.92 -12.03 48.98
CA ARG A 14 29.05 -10.56 48.85
C ARG A 14 30.50 -10.07 48.80
N ARG A 15 31.50 -10.93 49.01
CA ARG A 15 32.92 -10.53 49.00
C ARG A 15 33.65 -10.75 47.68
N ARG A 16 33.07 -11.48 46.71
CA ARG A 16 33.70 -11.69 45.40
C ARG A 16 33.22 -10.74 44.30
N PHE A 17 32.22 -9.89 44.60
CA PHE A 17 31.68 -8.86 43.69
C PHE A 17 32.43 -7.51 43.79
N LEU A 18 33.26 -7.32 44.81
CA LEU A 18 33.97 -6.05 45.09
C LEU A 18 35.45 -6.03 44.64
N GLU A 19 35.96 -7.08 44.00
CA GLU A 19 37.36 -7.13 43.54
C GLU A 19 37.54 -6.95 42.01
N LEU A 20 36.48 -6.67 41.26
CA LEU A 20 36.55 -6.37 39.81
C LEU A 20 35.99 -5.00 39.40
N SER A 21 35.60 -4.17 40.37
CA SER A 21 35.05 -2.81 40.17
C SER A 21 36.13 -1.73 40.33
N GLY A 22 37.21 -1.86 39.56
CA GLY A 22 38.32 -0.92 39.50
C GLY A 22 38.25 0.04 38.31
N VAL A 23 37.09 0.58 37.95
CA VAL A 23 36.95 1.72 37.01
C VAL A 23 35.73 2.58 37.42
N SER A 24 36.03 3.74 38.02
CA SER A 24 35.25 4.99 38.03
C SER A 24 33.71 4.93 38.01
N THR A 25 33.08 4.71 39.17
CA THR A 25 31.66 5.06 39.38
C THR A 25 31.50 6.54 39.76
N THR A 26 31.26 7.39 38.77
CA THR A 26 30.57 8.68 38.99
C THR A 26 29.11 8.45 38.61
N ALA A 27 28.28 8.04 39.56
CA ALA A 27 26.83 7.94 39.35
C ALA A 27 26.24 9.35 39.31
N VAL A 28 26.16 9.95 38.12
CA VAL A 28 25.39 11.18 37.91
C VAL A 28 23.92 10.79 37.77
N LEU A 29 23.10 11.24 38.72
CA LEU A 29 21.63 11.18 38.66
C LEU A 29 21.11 12.13 37.56
N LEU A 30 21.31 11.76 36.30
CA LEU A 30 20.75 12.46 35.13
C LEU A 30 19.37 11.86 34.84
N GLY A 31 18.30 12.64 35.00
CA GLY A 31 16.97 12.32 34.49
C GLY A 31 15.82 12.24 35.51
N THR A 32 16.07 12.25 36.82
CA THR A 32 15.02 12.43 37.83
C THR A 32 15.24 13.74 38.55
N GLY A 33 14.20 14.58 38.64
CA GLY A 33 14.31 15.98 39.06
C GLY A 33 14.90 16.17 40.46
N ALA A 34 16.21 16.37 40.53
CA ALA A 34 16.90 17.08 41.61
C ALA A 34 18.24 17.61 41.07
N MET A 35 18.38 18.93 40.98
CA MET A 35 19.62 19.56 40.52
C MET A 35 20.77 19.28 41.49
N HIS A 36 21.90 18.76 41.00
CA HIS A 36 23.19 19.28 41.45
C HIS A 36 23.39 20.63 40.75
N SER A 37 23.33 21.69 41.52
CA SER A 37 23.57 23.06 41.04
C SER A 37 25.07 23.20 40.76
N GLY A 38 25.47 23.05 39.50
CA GLY A 38 26.79 23.50 39.06
C GLY A 38 27.37 22.67 37.93
N THR A 39 27.11 23.07 36.68
CA THR A 39 28.05 23.12 35.52
C THR A 39 27.32 23.31 34.18
N ALA A 40 26.00 23.07 34.09
CA ALA A 40 25.26 23.18 32.83
C ALA A 40 25.34 24.59 32.21
N ARG A 41 25.82 24.67 30.96
CA ARG A 41 25.99 25.95 30.25
C ARG A 41 24.67 26.37 29.58
N ALA A 42 24.48 27.67 29.41
CA ALA A 42 23.42 28.19 28.54
C ALA A 42 23.80 27.97 27.07
N LEU A 43 22.84 27.58 26.24
CA LEU A 43 23.05 27.38 24.81
C LEU A 43 23.45 28.72 24.13
N PRO A 44 24.58 28.79 23.38
CA PRO A 44 24.97 29.98 22.65
C PRO A 44 23.99 30.33 21.51
N PRO A 45 23.59 31.61 21.33
CA PRO A 45 22.70 32.01 20.24
C PRO A 45 23.24 31.71 18.82
N ALA A 46 24.56 31.61 18.67
CA ALA A 46 25.21 31.34 17.38
C ALA A 46 24.91 29.95 16.81
N LEU A 47 24.38 29.02 17.63
CA LEU A 47 23.99 27.69 17.17
C LEU A 47 22.64 27.68 16.41
N GLY A 48 21.89 28.79 16.38
CA GLY A 48 20.60 28.85 15.69
C GLY A 48 19.43 28.28 16.51
N ASP A 49 18.37 27.84 15.84
CA ASP A 49 17.22 27.18 16.48
C ASP A 49 17.55 25.71 16.78
N PRO A 50 17.63 25.30 18.06
CA PRO A 50 17.93 23.92 18.41
C PRO A 50 16.71 22.99 18.34
N PHE A 51 15.49 23.52 18.24
CA PHE A 51 14.25 22.73 18.33
C PHE A 51 13.74 22.27 16.95
N THR A 52 14.65 21.96 16.03
CA THR A 52 14.34 21.58 14.64
C THR A 52 13.53 20.28 14.52
N LEU A 53 13.67 19.38 15.50
CA LEU A 53 12.93 18.13 15.61
C LEU A 53 11.60 18.27 16.38
N GLY A 54 11.27 19.49 16.81
CA GLY A 54 10.04 19.81 17.51
C GLY A 54 10.01 19.35 18.96
N VAL A 55 8.79 19.09 19.43
CA VAL A 55 8.50 18.66 20.79
C VAL A 55 7.51 17.49 20.73
N ALA A 56 7.51 16.64 21.76
CA ALA A 56 6.55 15.55 21.90
C ALA A 56 6.17 15.36 23.37
N SER A 57 5.09 14.63 23.61
CA SER A 57 4.70 14.17 24.95
C SER A 57 4.23 12.73 24.87
N GLY A 58 4.23 12.01 25.99
CA GLY A 58 3.92 10.58 25.97
C GLY A 58 3.69 9.98 27.35
N ASP A 59 3.31 8.70 27.33
CA ASP A 59 2.99 7.87 28.49
C ASP A 59 2.13 8.59 29.55
N PRO A 60 0.90 9.03 29.19
CA PRO A 60 0.08 9.81 30.09
C PRO A 60 -0.36 8.99 31.30
N LEU A 61 -0.13 9.54 32.48
CA LEU A 61 -0.59 9.05 33.77
C LEU A 61 -1.59 10.05 34.39
N PRO A 62 -2.35 9.64 35.42
CA PRO A 62 -3.33 10.51 36.07
C PRO A 62 -2.76 11.83 36.58
N ASP A 63 -1.54 11.83 37.08
CA ASP A 63 -0.92 13.01 37.67
C ASP A 63 0.21 13.58 36.79
N GLY A 64 0.39 13.08 35.57
CA GLY A 64 1.63 13.37 34.86
C GLY A 64 1.76 12.87 33.44
N VAL A 65 2.80 13.34 32.76
CA VAL A 65 3.18 12.97 31.38
C VAL A 65 4.69 13.04 31.25
N VAL A 66 5.26 12.34 30.27
CA VAL A 66 6.61 12.61 29.79
C VAL A 66 6.54 13.75 28.78
N LEU A 67 7.43 14.73 28.87
CA LEU A 67 7.67 15.68 27.79
C LEU A 67 9.01 15.37 27.12
N TRP A 68 9.11 15.66 25.83
CA TRP A 68 10.28 15.35 25.03
C TRP A 68 10.67 16.49 24.11
N THR A 69 11.98 16.70 23.97
CA THR A 69 12.59 17.42 22.85
C THR A 69 14.06 17.00 22.70
N ARG A 70 14.71 17.40 21.61
CA ARG A 70 16.14 17.18 21.37
C ARG A 70 16.76 18.46 20.82
N LEU A 71 17.88 18.89 21.40
CA LEU A 71 18.65 20.02 20.86
C LEU A 71 19.45 19.53 19.65
N ALA A 72 19.07 19.98 18.45
CA ALA A 72 19.68 19.55 17.20
C ALA A 72 19.59 20.65 16.13
N PRO A 73 20.40 21.72 16.21
CA PRO A 73 20.41 22.77 15.19
C PRO A 73 20.75 22.28 13.77
N ASP A 74 21.57 21.23 13.66
CA ASP A 74 21.82 20.50 12.40
C ASP A 74 21.43 19.03 12.56
N PRO A 75 20.13 18.69 12.45
CA PRO A 75 19.62 17.38 12.83
C PRO A 75 20.16 16.22 11.99
N LEU A 76 20.70 16.50 10.80
CA LEU A 76 21.24 15.51 9.88
C LEU A 76 22.77 15.48 9.86
N ALA A 77 23.43 16.11 10.84
CA ALA A 77 24.87 16.01 11.01
C ALA A 77 25.30 14.54 11.11
N ALA A 78 26.25 14.14 10.25
CA ALA A 78 26.65 12.74 10.07
C ALA A 78 27.26 12.08 11.31
N ASP A 79 27.72 12.86 12.29
CA ASP A 79 28.19 12.34 13.58
C ASP A 79 27.06 11.96 14.56
N GLY A 80 25.81 12.18 14.15
CA GLY A 80 24.62 11.94 14.94
C GLY A 80 24.43 12.91 16.10
N ARG A 81 25.26 13.95 16.27
CA ARG A 81 25.19 14.88 17.40
C ARG A 81 24.24 16.05 17.18
N GLY A 82 23.62 16.15 16.01
CA GLY A 82 22.64 17.20 15.73
C GLY A 82 23.27 18.60 15.61
N GLY A 83 24.59 18.71 15.36
CA GLY A 83 25.31 19.99 15.38
C GLY A 83 25.61 20.54 16.78
N MET A 84 25.42 19.73 17.84
CA MET A 84 25.68 20.14 19.21
C MET A 84 27.15 19.89 19.64
N PRO A 85 27.76 20.81 20.41
CA PRO A 85 29.04 20.55 21.07
C PRO A 85 28.95 19.40 22.08
N ALA A 86 30.07 18.71 22.31
CA ALA A 86 30.18 17.60 23.27
C ALA A 86 30.27 18.09 24.74
N GLU A 87 29.32 18.94 25.16
CA GLU A 87 29.16 19.44 26.53
C GLU A 87 27.67 19.46 26.94
N PRO A 88 27.35 19.43 28.24
CA PRO A 88 25.97 19.48 28.71
C PRO A 88 25.36 20.90 28.65
N PHE A 89 24.07 20.98 28.30
CA PHE A 89 23.33 22.24 28.24
C PHE A 89 22.05 22.22 29.08
N GLY A 90 21.78 23.31 29.78
CA GLY A 90 20.56 23.46 30.58
C GLY A 90 19.34 23.77 29.72
N VAL A 91 18.28 22.97 29.85
CA VAL A 91 16.99 23.16 29.18
C VAL A 91 15.90 23.35 30.22
N ARG A 92 15.23 24.50 30.22
CA ARG A 92 14.06 24.74 31.07
C ARG A 92 12.80 24.24 30.38
N TYR A 93 11.84 23.75 31.14
CA TYR A 93 10.50 23.43 30.66
C TYR A 93 9.45 24.18 31.46
N GLU A 94 8.31 24.45 30.83
CA GLU A 94 7.11 25.05 31.44
C GLU A 94 5.89 24.24 31.01
N VAL A 95 4.93 24.05 31.92
CA VAL A 95 3.63 23.43 31.67
C VAL A 95 2.55 24.38 32.18
N ALA A 96 1.53 24.65 31.37
CA ALA A 96 0.50 25.64 31.63
C ALA A 96 -0.91 25.12 31.29
N GLU A 97 -1.92 25.74 31.89
CA GLU A 97 -3.36 25.47 31.60
C GLU A 97 -3.87 26.19 30.35
N ASP A 98 -3.04 27.02 29.73
CA ASP A 98 -3.37 27.79 28.54
C ASP A 98 -2.15 27.92 27.62
N GLU A 99 -2.42 27.93 26.31
CA GLU A 99 -1.41 27.98 25.25
C GLU A 99 -0.53 29.23 25.31
N ARG A 100 -1.03 30.32 25.90
CA ARG A 100 -0.29 31.58 26.05
C ARG A 100 0.67 31.56 27.26
N PHE A 101 0.69 30.50 28.05
CA PHE A 101 1.49 30.35 29.27
C PHE A 101 1.22 31.44 30.31
N THR A 102 -0.01 31.90 30.43
CA THR A 102 -0.41 32.86 31.48
C THR A 102 -0.62 32.19 32.83
N ARG A 103 -0.98 30.89 32.84
CA ARG A 103 -1.17 30.05 34.04
C ARG A 103 -0.24 28.86 34.03
N ILE A 104 1.03 29.09 34.38
CA ILE A 104 2.04 28.03 34.52
C ILE A 104 1.78 27.24 35.82
N VAL A 105 1.61 25.92 35.70
CA VAL A 105 1.36 25.00 36.82
C VAL A 105 2.58 24.17 37.20
N ARG A 106 3.51 23.96 36.27
CA ARG A 106 4.80 23.31 36.51
C ARG A 106 5.90 23.99 35.70
N ARG A 107 7.10 24.02 36.25
CA ARG A 107 8.31 24.43 35.55
C ARG A 107 9.52 23.78 36.21
N GLY A 108 10.57 23.58 35.44
CA GLY A 108 11.83 23.04 35.94
C GLY A 108 12.93 23.21 34.92
N ALA A 109 14.07 22.59 35.20
CA ALA A 109 15.12 22.45 34.21
C ALA A 109 15.76 21.07 34.30
N VAL A 110 16.30 20.64 33.18
CA VAL A 110 16.97 19.37 32.97
C VAL A 110 18.22 19.62 32.13
N GLU A 111 19.19 18.73 32.26
CA GLU A 111 20.43 18.81 31.49
C GLU A 111 20.30 17.94 30.25
N ALA A 112 20.51 18.53 29.08
CA ALA A 112 20.66 17.82 27.81
C ALA A 112 22.14 17.45 27.66
N THR A 113 22.46 16.15 27.70
CA THR A 113 23.85 15.68 27.69
C THR A 113 24.24 15.04 26.35
N PRO A 114 25.53 15.09 25.95
CA PRO A 114 26.00 14.49 24.71
C PRO A 114 25.78 12.98 24.62
N GLU A 115 25.82 12.28 25.76
CA GLU A 115 25.68 10.83 25.83
C GLU A 115 24.31 10.37 25.34
N LEU A 116 23.27 11.19 25.57
CA LEU A 116 21.90 10.97 25.09
C LEU A 116 21.56 11.83 23.86
N GLY A 117 22.56 12.25 23.09
CA GLY A 117 22.37 13.04 21.87
C GLY A 117 21.67 14.39 22.10
N HIS A 118 21.81 14.96 23.31
CA HIS A 118 21.13 16.16 23.79
C HIS A 118 19.59 16.09 23.75
N SER A 119 19.05 14.88 23.86
CA SER A 119 17.62 14.65 24.12
C SER A 119 17.26 14.98 25.57
N VAL A 120 15.97 15.27 25.79
CA VAL A 120 15.43 15.78 27.05
C VAL A 120 14.12 15.07 27.37
N HIS A 121 14.00 14.49 28.57
CA HIS A 121 12.87 13.63 28.98
C HIS A 121 12.33 13.94 30.39
N PRO A 122 11.87 15.17 30.72
CA PRO A 122 11.30 15.43 32.04
C PRO A 122 9.98 14.67 32.24
N GLU A 123 9.92 13.86 33.29
CA GLU A 123 8.67 13.29 33.80
C GLU A 123 7.96 14.29 34.70
N ILE A 124 6.82 14.81 34.23
CA ILE A 124 6.04 15.81 34.95
C ILE A 124 5.04 15.09 35.85
N THR A 125 4.96 15.50 37.12
CA THR A 125 4.04 14.93 38.12
C THR A 125 3.22 15.99 38.87
N GLY A 126 2.19 15.53 39.58
CA GLY A 126 1.24 16.36 40.34
C GLY A 126 0.34 17.29 39.50
N LEU A 127 0.17 17.00 38.22
CA LEU A 127 -0.87 17.58 37.39
C LEU A 127 -2.24 17.04 37.80
N ARG A 128 -3.32 17.70 37.36
CA ARG A 128 -4.67 17.19 37.59
C ARG A 128 -5.02 16.13 36.52
N PRO A 129 -5.76 15.08 36.87
CA PRO A 129 -6.14 14.02 35.94
C PRO A 129 -7.16 14.47 34.90
N GLY A 130 -7.12 13.83 33.73
CA GLY A 130 -8.08 14.00 32.63
C GLY A 130 -8.14 15.43 32.07
N ARG A 131 -7.00 16.11 31.95
CA ARG A 131 -6.94 17.51 31.52
C ARG A 131 -5.89 17.77 30.46
N ASP A 132 -6.23 18.69 29.56
CA ASP A 132 -5.28 19.27 28.62
C ASP A 132 -4.34 20.26 29.31
N TYR A 133 -3.09 20.21 28.88
CA TYR A 133 -2.03 21.12 29.26
C TYR A 133 -1.23 21.53 28.02
N PHE A 134 -0.60 22.70 28.10
CA PHE A 134 0.33 23.20 27.10
C PHE A 134 1.74 23.21 27.68
N TYR A 135 2.74 22.87 26.89
CA TYR A 135 4.13 22.82 27.34
C TYR A 135 5.10 23.39 26.31
N ARG A 136 6.24 23.88 26.80
CA ARG A 136 7.34 24.37 25.96
C ARG A 136 8.68 24.23 26.65
N PHE A 137 9.74 24.24 25.85
CA PHE A 137 11.12 24.22 26.31
C PHE A 137 11.84 25.53 26.00
N ARG A 138 12.88 25.82 26.79
CA ARG A 138 13.75 26.99 26.63
C ARG A 138 15.21 26.59 26.83
N ALA A 139 16.04 26.79 25.82
CA ALA A 139 17.48 26.57 25.85
C ALA A 139 18.20 27.88 25.51
N GLY A 140 18.88 28.49 26.49
CA GLY A 140 19.40 29.85 26.33
C GLY A 140 18.28 30.86 26.04
N THR A 141 18.34 31.50 24.86
CA THR A 141 17.31 32.42 24.33
C THR A 141 16.29 31.76 23.42
N ALA A 142 16.55 30.53 22.94
CA ALA A 142 15.64 29.80 22.07
C ALA A 142 14.42 29.29 22.85
N VAL A 143 13.26 29.26 22.20
CA VAL A 143 12.00 28.74 22.72
C VAL A 143 11.47 27.74 21.71
N SER A 144 11.10 26.55 22.17
CA SER A 144 10.53 25.52 21.29
C SER A 144 9.14 25.94 20.77
N PRO A 145 8.62 25.25 19.75
CA PRO A 145 7.18 25.20 19.51
C PRO A 145 6.42 24.82 20.79
N VAL A 146 5.17 25.29 20.88
CA VAL A 146 4.25 24.88 21.96
C VAL A 146 3.67 23.51 21.60
N GLY A 147 3.72 22.59 22.55
CA GLY A 147 2.99 21.33 22.47
C GLY A 147 1.75 21.34 23.37
N ARG A 148 0.74 20.55 22.99
CA ARG A 148 -0.42 20.17 23.78
C ARG A 148 -0.24 18.73 24.25
N THR A 149 -0.67 18.46 25.46
CA THR A 149 -0.66 17.12 26.05
C THR A 149 -1.88 16.93 26.94
N ARG A 150 -2.15 15.70 27.37
CA ARG A 150 -3.30 15.36 28.22
C ARG A 150 -2.92 14.31 29.25
N THR A 151 -3.31 14.54 30.50
CA THR A 151 -3.16 13.53 31.57
C THR A 151 -4.27 12.48 31.49
N ALA A 152 -3.97 11.24 31.89
CA ALA A 152 -4.99 10.20 31.95
C ALA A 152 -6.06 10.54 33.01
N PRO A 153 -7.31 10.07 32.87
CA PRO A 153 -8.28 10.12 33.96
C PRO A 153 -7.82 9.29 35.16
N ALA A 154 -8.14 9.73 36.38
CA ALA A 154 -7.75 9.02 37.59
C ALA A 154 -8.47 7.66 37.71
N PRO A 155 -7.82 6.60 38.24
CA PRO A 155 -8.45 5.31 38.47
C PRO A 155 -9.77 5.45 39.24
N GLY A 156 -10.80 4.69 38.85
CA GLY A 156 -12.14 4.78 39.46
C GLY A 156 -12.98 5.97 39.00
N THR A 157 -12.49 6.78 38.05
CA THR A 157 -13.29 7.86 37.44
C THR A 157 -14.12 7.29 36.29
N ALA A 158 -15.42 7.55 36.28
CA ALA A 158 -16.27 7.28 35.14
C ALA A 158 -15.90 8.22 33.97
N VAL A 159 -15.54 7.64 32.83
CA VAL A 159 -15.14 8.37 31.61
C VAL A 159 -16.21 8.12 30.55
N GLU A 160 -16.81 9.20 30.02
CA GLU A 160 -17.90 9.11 29.05
C GLU A 160 -17.40 8.73 27.65
N LYS A 161 -16.21 9.21 27.27
CA LYS A 161 -15.62 9.00 25.96
C LYS A 161 -14.09 9.13 26.02
N LEU A 162 -13.38 8.29 25.26
CA LEU A 162 -11.99 8.48 24.87
C LEU A 162 -11.87 8.32 23.35
N THR A 163 -11.03 9.11 22.71
CA THR A 163 -10.69 8.97 21.29
C THR A 163 -9.18 8.86 21.14
N PHE A 164 -8.68 7.87 20.40
CA PHE A 164 -7.25 7.75 20.11
C PHE A 164 -6.98 7.32 18.66
N GLY A 165 -5.82 7.71 18.13
CA GLY A 165 -5.32 7.25 16.83
C GLY A 165 -4.44 6.01 16.97
N LEU A 166 -4.52 5.07 16.04
CA LEU A 166 -3.63 3.93 15.87
C LEU A 166 -2.81 4.11 14.59
N ALA A 167 -1.49 4.04 14.71
CA ALA A 167 -0.55 4.23 13.59
C ALA A 167 0.61 3.23 13.63
N SER A 168 1.17 2.93 12.47
CA SER A 168 2.41 2.17 12.29
C SER A 168 3.00 2.47 10.90
N CYS A 169 4.18 1.92 10.63
CA CYS A 169 4.71 1.72 9.28
C CYS A 169 4.75 3.02 8.45
N GLN A 170 5.66 3.92 8.83
CA GLN A 170 5.77 5.26 8.25
C GLN A 170 6.99 5.43 7.33
N ALA A 171 7.29 4.47 6.45
CA ALA A 171 8.45 4.54 5.56
C ALA A 171 8.63 5.92 4.90
N TRP A 172 9.86 6.42 4.88
CA TRP A 172 10.15 7.79 4.47
C TRP A 172 9.80 8.07 3.00
N THR A 173 8.81 8.93 2.76
CA THR A 173 8.29 9.31 1.43
C THR A 173 8.80 10.66 0.92
N GLY A 174 9.87 11.22 1.50
CA GLY A 174 10.40 12.53 1.11
C GLY A 174 10.00 13.69 2.03
N GLY A 175 9.43 13.37 3.21
CA GLY A 175 9.29 14.31 4.32
C GLY A 175 7.92 14.97 4.48
N ARG A 176 6.89 14.40 3.85
CA ARG A 176 5.48 14.72 4.14
C ARG A 176 4.73 13.45 4.45
N TYR A 177 3.78 13.56 5.37
CA TYR A 177 2.89 12.47 5.75
C TYR A 177 1.46 13.00 5.81
N ALA A 178 0.69 12.77 4.75
CA ALA A 178 -0.69 13.24 4.66
C ALA A 178 -1.55 12.69 5.82
N ALA A 179 -1.32 11.43 6.23
CA ALA A 179 -2.00 10.80 7.35
C ALA A 179 -1.76 11.54 8.68
N TYR A 180 -0.52 11.89 9.01
CA TYR A 180 -0.23 12.65 10.24
C TYR A 180 -0.76 14.08 10.21
N ARG A 181 -0.78 14.74 9.04
CA ARG A 181 -1.41 16.05 8.91
C ARG A 181 -2.90 15.98 9.22
N ALA A 182 -3.59 14.96 8.69
CA ALA A 182 -5.00 14.73 8.98
C ALA A 182 -5.22 14.38 10.46
N MET A 183 -4.41 13.47 11.02
CA MET A 183 -4.48 13.10 12.44
C MET A 183 -4.25 14.29 13.36
N ALA A 184 -3.33 15.21 13.04
CA ALA A 184 -3.10 16.43 13.81
C ALA A 184 -4.30 17.38 13.84
N ALA A 185 -5.26 17.22 12.92
CA ALA A 185 -6.51 17.98 12.89
C ALA A 185 -7.68 17.29 13.62
N ASP A 186 -7.52 16.03 14.04
CA ASP A 186 -8.52 15.30 14.82
C ASP A 186 -8.59 15.78 16.28
N ASP A 187 -9.70 15.45 16.96
CA ASP A 187 -9.84 15.60 18.41
C ASP A 187 -9.50 14.27 19.12
N LEU A 188 -8.21 14.02 19.31
CA LEU A 188 -7.69 12.82 19.99
C LEU A 188 -7.25 13.14 21.43
N ASP A 189 -7.47 12.18 22.33
CA ASP A 189 -6.91 12.18 23.69
C ASP A 189 -5.44 11.72 23.71
N PHE A 190 -5.07 10.76 22.85
CA PHE A 190 -3.71 10.23 22.67
C PHE A 190 -3.55 9.50 21.32
N VAL A 191 -2.31 9.10 20.99
CA VAL A 191 -1.98 8.26 19.83
C VAL A 191 -1.23 7.02 20.29
N VAL A 192 -1.56 5.86 19.72
CA VAL A 192 -0.83 4.60 19.88
C VAL A 192 -0.04 4.35 18.59
N HIS A 193 1.28 4.21 18.70
CA HIS A 193 2.15 3.85 17.59
C HIS A 193 2.71 2.45 17.82
N VAL A 194 2.36 1.49 16.97
CA VAL A 194 2.62 0.06 17.24
C VAL A 194 3.85 -0.51 16.55
N GLY A 195 4.60 0.28 15.78
CA GLY A 195 5.86 -0.19 15.19
C GLY A 195 6.25 0.55 13.93
N ASP A 196 7.49 0.35 13.47
CA ASP A 196 8.02 0.88 12.22
C ASP A 196 7.95 2.39 12.10
N TYR A 197 8.32 3.06 13.18
CA TYR A 197 8.50 4.50 13.25
C TYR A 197 9.65 4.96 12.34
N ILE A 198 10.67 4.12 12.16
CA ILE A 198 11.73 4.28 11.16
C ILE A 198 11.86 2.99 10.35
N TYR A 199 12.53 3.10 9.20
CA TYR A 199 12.99 1.96 8.40
C TYR A 199 14.49 2.09 8.22
N GLU A 200 15.22 1.10 8.69
CA GLU A 200 16.65 0.96 8.51
C GLU A 200 17.00 0.61 7.05
N GLY A 201 18.28 0.74 6.74
CA GLY A 201 18.85 0.19 5.52
C GLY A 201 20.22 -0.38 5.84
N GLY A 202 20.81 -1.17 4.96
CA GLY A 202 22.03 -1.95 5.28
C GLY A 202 23.23 -1.15 5.82
N SER A 203 23.28 0.16 5.60
CA SER A 203 24.28 1.08 6.15
C SER A 203 23.98 1.62 7.55
N THR A 204 22.80 1.37 8.11
CA THR A 204 22.38 1.86 9.44
C THR A 204 22.91 0.91 10.49
N ARG A 205 24.07 1.22 11.09
CA ARG A 205 24.77 0.27 11.98
C ARG A 205 25.18 0.88 13.32
N THR A 206 25.61 2.13 13.29
CA THR A 206 26.12 2.83 14.47
C THR A 206 25.02 3.64 15.14
N LEU A 207 25.25 4.01 16.41
CA LEU A 207 24.37 4.95 17.11
C LEU A 207 24.21 6.29 16.35
N ALA A 208 25.26 6.75 15.66
CA ALA A 208 25.18 7.96 14.84
C ALA A 208 24.20 7.78 13.67
N ASP A 209 24.25 6.63 12.99
CA ASP A 209 23.36 6.32 11.87
C ASP A 209 21.90 6.28 12.31
N PHE A 210 21.59 5.58 13.40
CA PHE A 210 20.22 5.54 13.95
C PHE A 210 19.74 6.92 14.42
N ARG A 211 20.61 7.73 15.04
CA ARG A 211 20.26 9.11 15.42
C ARG A 211 19.92 9.97 14.20
N VAL A 212 20.69 9.86 13.12
CA VAL A 212 20.43 10.58 11.87
C VAL A 212 19.15 10.07 11.21
N LEU A 213 18.89 8.76 11.26
CA LEU A 213 17.69 8.15 10.71
C LEU A 213 16.43 8.63 11.43
N HIS A 214 16.39 8.57 12.77
CA HIS A 214 15.27 9.13 13.53
C HIS A 214 15.10 10.64 13.29
N ALA A 215 16.21 11.39 13.22
CA ALA A 215 16.17 12.81 12.94
C ALA A 215 15.58 13.08 11.55
N ARG A 216 15.95 12.31 10.52
CA ARG A 216 15.37 12.38 9.17
C ARG A 216 13.85 12.26 9.22
N TYR A 217 13.30 11.24 9.86
CA TYR A 217 11.86 11.07 9.97
C TYR A 217 11.18 12.25 10.67
N LYS A 218 11.78 12.75 11.76
CA LYS A 218 11.29 13.95 12.48
C LYS A 218 11.55 15.28 11.78
N THR A 219 12.24 15.31 10.63
CA THR A 219 12.26 16.51 9.78
C THR A 219 10.94 16.74 9.04
N SER A 220 10.03 15.75 9.02
CA SER A 220 8.66 15.94 8.54
C SER A 220 7.89 16.94 9.42
N PRO A 221 7.33 18.04 8.85
CA PRO A 221 6.50 18.97 9.61
C PRO A 221 5.19 18.32 10.06
N ASP A 222 4.64 17.38 9.30
CA ASP A 222 3.38 16.69 9.61
C ASP A 222 3.54 15.80 10.85
N LEU A 223 4.66 15.06 10.93
CA LEU A 223 4.98 14.25 12.10
C LEU A 223 5.23 15.10 13.35
N ARG A 224 5.96 16.21 13.22
CA ARG A 224 6.16 17.15 14.34
C ARG A 224 4.85 17.77 14.82
N ALA A 225 3.93 18.09 13.90
CA ALA A 225 2.62 18.62 14.25
C ALA A 225 1.79 17.61 15.05
N ALA A 226 1.76 16.34 14.62
CA ALA A 226 1.08 15.28 15.37
C ALA A 226 1.67 15.07 16.78
N HIS A 227 3.00 14.97 16.89
CA HIS A 227 3.69 14.88 18.20
C HIS A 227 3.46 16.07 19.12
N ALA A 228 3.33 17.27 18.55
CA ALA A 228 3.02 18.47 19.32
C ALA A 228 1.53 18.55 19.71
N ALA A 229 0.62 17.82 19.07
CA ALA A 229 -0.81 17.91 19.31
C ALA A 229 -1.32 16.94 20.41
N PHE A 230 -0.67 15.77 20.55
CA PHE A 230 -1.15 14.68 21.39
C PHE A 230 -0.02 13.97 22.16
N PRO A 231 -0.31 13.33 23.31
CA PRO A 231 0.60 12.37 23.90
C PRO A 231 0.65 11.06 23.09
N PHE A 232 1.85 10.56 22.81
CA PHE A 232 2.09 9.30 22.11
C PHE A 232 2.42 8.18 23.10
N VAL A 233 1.81 7.03 22.90
CA VAL A 233 2.14 5.75 23.53
C VAL A 233 2.75 4.87 22.45
N THR A 234 4.08 4.71 22.48
CA THR A 234 4.80 3.99 21.42
C THR A 234 5.28 2.61 21.89
N THR A 235 5.32 1.68 20.96
CA THR A 235 6.16 0.47 21.01
C THR A 235 6.93 0.35 19.69
N PHE A 236 8.01 -0.43 19.65
CA PHE A 236 8.77 -0.71 18.42
C PHE A 236 8.26 -1.99 17.77
N ASP A 237 8.59 -2.15 16.50
CA ASP A 237 8.54 -3.43 15.79
C ASP A 237 9.94 -3.80 15.27
N ASP A 238 10.08 -4.36 14.07
CA ASP A 238 11.37 -4.83 13.58
C ASP A 238 12.27 -3.73 13.01
N HIS A 239 11.70 -2.86 12.19
CA HIS A 239 12.42 -1.84 11.43
C HIS A 239 13.06 -0.71 12.26
N GLU A 240 12.75 -0.66 13.55
CA GLU A 240 13.55 0.11 14.51
C GLU A 240 14.99 -0.38 14.66
N VAL A 241 15.26 -1.64 14.31
CA VAL A 241 16.57 -2.30 14.49
C VAL A 241 17.08 -2.90 13.18
N ASP A 242 16.37 -3.89 12.66
CA ASP A 242 16.75 -4.75 11.53
C ASP A 242 15.52 -5.55 11.10
N ASN A 243 15.11 -5.47 9.85
CA ASN A 243 13.93 -6.15 9.33
C ASN A 243 13.83 -7.61 9.84
N ASN A 244 12.66 -8.03 10.31
CA ASN A 244 12.34 -9.38 10.80
C ASN A 244 13.17 -9.92 11.98
N TRP A 245 13.93 -9.13 12.75
CA TRP A 245 14.73 -9.70 13.85
C TRP A 245 13.91 -10.42 14.95
N ALA A 246 14.48 -11.43 15.61
CA ALA A 246 13.80 -12.24 16.63
C ALA A 246 14.70 -12.51 17.84
N GLY A 247 14.38 -11.88 18.98
CA GLY A 247 15.21 -12.00 20.17
C GLY A 247 16.65 -11.53 19.88
N ASP A 248 17.63 -12.42 19.98
CA ASP A 248 19.03 -12.13 19.68
C ASP A 248 19.45 -12.49 18.23
N ILE A 249 18.49 -12.79 17.36
CA ILE A 249 18.73 -13.31 16.01
C ILE A 249 18.33 -12.24 14.96
N PRO A 250 19.28 -11.76 14.12
CA PRO A 250 18.96 -10.92 12.97
C PRO A 250 18.29 -11.73 11.85
N GLN A 251 17.66 -11.06 10.89
CA GLN A 251 17.11 -11.75 9.71
C GLN A 251 18.19 -12.41 8.86
N ASP A 252 19.34 -11.76 8.75
CA ASP A 252 20.43 -12.18 7.87
C ASP A 252 21.74 -12.42 8.64
N SER A 253 22.86 -12.50 7.94
CA SER A 253 24.18 -12.71 8.56
C SER A 253 24.77 -11.45 9.22
N THR A 254 23.92 -10.55 9.72
CA THR A 254 24.31 -9.29 10.35
C THR A 254 25.30 -9.51 11.51
N PRO A 255 26.52 -8.98 11.40
CA PRO A 255 27.53 -9.16 12.42
C PRO A 255 27.22 -8.31 13.65
N ASP A 256 27.48 -8.86 14.83
CA ASP A 256 27.34 -8.17 16.13
C ASP A 256 25.94 -7.55 16.35
N PHE A 257 24.89 -8.33 16.09
CA PHE A 257 23.49 -7.90 16.19
C PHE A 257 23.14 -7.30 17.56
N ARG A 258 23.69 -7.81 18.66
CA ARG A 258 23.45 -7.21 19.99
C ARG A 258 24.00 -5.79 20.08
N ALA A 259 25.16 -5.49 19.50
CA ALA A 259 25.65 -4.11 19.45
C ALA A 259 24.77 -3.22 18.54
N LEU A 260 24.28 -3.75 17.42
CA LEU A 260 23.31 -3.07 16.56
C LEU A 260 22.04 -2.71 17.33
N ARG A 261 21.42 -3.69 18.01
CA ARG A 261 20.22 -3.51 18.82
C ARG A 261 20.43 -2.50 19.95
N ALA A 262 21.61 -2.52 20.60
CA ALA A 262 21.96 -1.54 21.62
C ALA A 262 22.00 -0.10 21.06
N ASN A 263 22.58 0.09 19.87
CA ASN A 263 22.62 1.38 19.19
C ASN A 263 21.21 1.85 18.80
N ALA A 264 20.40 0.94 18.25
CA ALA A 264 19.02 1.19 17.85
C ALA A 264 18.13 1.59 19.04
N PHE A 265 18.13 0.80 20.11
CA PHE A 265 17.34 1.08 21.32
C PHE A 265 17.75 2.39 21.99
N GLN A 266 19.04 2.69 22.04
CA GLN A 266 19.50 3.97 22.56
C GLN A 266 18.96 5.14 21.71
N ALA A 267 19.06 5.06 20.38
CA ALA A 267 18.50 6.09 19.51
C ALA A 267 16.97 6.19 19.60
N TYR A 268 16.26 5.06 19.72
CA TYR A 268 14.80 5.02 19.90
C TYR A 268 14.38 5.76 21.17
N TYR A 269 15.01 5.44 22.31
CA TYR A 269 14.79 6.16 23.56
C TYR A 269 15.09 7.64 23.43
N GLU A 270 16.20 8.03 22.80
CA GLU A 270 16.58 9.44 22.62
C GLU A 270 15.58 10.26 21.78
N HIS A 271 14.78 9.61 20.95
CA HIS A 271 13.88 10.28 20.00
C HIS A 271 12.40 10.19 20.35
N LEU A 272 11.99 9.42 21.35
CA LEU A 272 10.58 9.21 21.66
C LEU A 272 10.25 9.57 23.11
N PRO A 273 9.00 10.00 23.39
CA PRO A 273 8.61 10.50 24.71
C PRO A 273 8.35 9.38 25.71
N LEU A 274 9.40 8.61 26.02
CA LEU A 274 9.35 7.45 26.91
C LEU A 274 9.78 7.80 28.33
N ARG A 275 9.25 7.05 29.30
CA ARG A 275 9.66 7.15 30.71
C ARG A 275 11.08 6.65 30.91
N VAL A 276 11.73 7.11 31.98
CA VAL A 276 13.08 6.68 32.36
C VAL A 276 13.17 5.17 32.62
N ALA A 277 12.05 4.54 32.99
CA ALA A 277 11.95 3.08 33.15
C ALA A 277 12.21 2.32 31.85
N ALA A 278 11.97 2.94 30.69
CA ALA A 278 12.25 2.38 29.37
C ALA A 278 13.65 2.73 28.86
N ARG A 279 14.50 3.38 29.67
CA ARG A 279 15.87 3.68 29.26
C ARG A 279 16.65 2.36 29.06
N PRO A 280 17.25 2.12 27.89
CA PRO A 280 17.91 0.86 27.61
C PRO A 280 19.21 0.69 28.40
N SER A 281 19.56 -0.56 28.65
CA SER A 281 20.84 -1.00 29.20
C SER A 281 21.55 -1.88 28.17
N GLY A 282 22.33 -1.25 27.29
CA GLY A 282 22.91 -1.96 26.15
C GLY A 282 21.81 -2.46 25.22
N PRO A 283 21.78 -3.76 24.86
CA PRO A 283 20.78 -4.31 23.95
C PRO A 283 19.44 -4.61 24.61
N ASP A 284 19.25 -4.32 25.89
CA ASP A 284 18.04 -4.71 26.62
C ASP A 284 17.23 -3.45 27.00
N MET A 285 15.93 -3.46 26.68
CA MET A 285 14.99 -2.38 26.96
C MET A 285 13.71 -2.98 27.56
N THR A 286 13.07 -2.31 28.53
CA THR A 286 11.75 -2.71 29.04
C THR A 286 10.72 -1.74 28.50
N LEU A 287 10.05 -2.14 27.41
CA LEU A 287 9.11 -1.28 26.70
C LEU A 287 7.64 -1.66 26.94
N TYR A 288 7.34 -2.95 27.13
CA TYR A 288 5.99 -3.39 27.46
C TYR A 288 5.54 -2.78 28.80
N ARG A 289 4.29 -2.30 28.85
CA ARG A 289 3.71 -1.58 30.00
C ARG A 289 2.20 -1.49 29.90
N SER A 290 1.53 -1.11 30.98
CA SER A 290 0.09 -0.85 30.98
C SER A 290 -0.25 0.58 31.42
N LEU A 291 -1.30 1.14 30.84
CA LEU A 291 -1.87 2.44 31.19
C LEU A 291 -3.38 2.28 31.43
N THR A 292 -3.93 3.02 32.40
CA THR A 292 -5.36 2.96 32.73
C THR A 292 -5.99 4.35 32.62
N PHE A 293 -7.13 4.42 31.94
CA PHE A 293 -7.88 5.64 31.72
C PHE A 293 -9.22 5.56 32.44
N GLY A 294 -9.22 5.94 33.72
CA GLY A 294 -10.39 5.84 34.58
C GLY A 294 -10.88 4.41 34.73
N GLU A 295 -12.20 4.22 34.67
CA GLU A 295 -12.84 2.90 34.64
C GLU A 295 -13.11 2.40 33.21
N LEU A 296 -12.80 3.21 32.19
CA LEU A 296 -13.22 2.93 30.82
C LEU A 296 -12.26 1.99 30.09
N LEU A 297 -10.96 2.27 30.14
CA LEU A 297 -9.99 1.60 29.27
C LEU A 297 -8.70 1.23 30.02
N SER A 298 -8.28 -0.03 29.87
CA SER A 298 -6.95 -0.52 30.23
C SER A 298 -6.18 -0.81 28.94
N LEU A 299 -5.11 -0.07 28.68
CA LEU A 299 -4.24 -0.24 27.51
C LEU A 299 -3.01 -1.04 27.93
N VAL A 300 -2.84 -2.24 27.37
CA VAL A 300 -1.68 -3.10 27.57
C VAL A 300 -0.83 -3.05 26.31
N VAL A 301 0.36 -2.48 26.42
CA VAL A 301 1.30 -2.30 25.31
C VAL A 301 2.32 -3.43 25.35
N LEU A 302 2.45 -4.18 24.25
CA LEU A 302 3.37 -5.31 24.14
C LEU A 302 4.65 -4.94 23.39
N ASP A 303 5.69 -5.73 23.67
CA ASP A 303 6.87 -5.95 22.84
C ASP A 303 6.81 -7.39 22.30
N THR A 304 6.79 -7.57 20.99
CA THR A 304 6.77 -8.88 20.34
C THR A 304 8.04 -9.17 19.54
N ARG A 305 9.13 -8.43 19.74
CA ARG A 305 10.41 -8.65 19.04
C ARG A 305 11.54 -9.04 19.97
N GLN A 306 11.69 -8.36 21.12
CA GLN A 306 12.85 -8.55 22.00
C GLN A 306 12.93 -9.94 22.64
N HIS A 307 11.79 -10.62 22.75
CA HIS A 307 11.65 -11.84 23.55
C HIS A 307 11.09 -13.03 22.77
N ARG A 308 10.84 -12.88 21.47
CA ARG A 308 10.32 -13.96 20.63
C ARG A 308 11.39 -14.97 20.26
N THR A 309 10.96 -16.20 20.00
CA THR A 309 11.79 -17.21 19.31
C THR A 309 11.96 -16.83 17.83
N ASP A 310 12.98 -17.38 17.16
CA ASP A 310 13.21 -17.18 15.72
C ASP A 310 12.05 -17.69 14.88
N GLN A 311 11.74 -17.08 13.74
CA GLN A 311 10.67 -17.50 12.83
C GLN A 311 10.92 -18.92 12.30
N ALA A 312 9.85 -19.69 12.08
CA ALA A 312 10.00 -21.04 11.56
C ALA A 312 10.41 -21.02 10.08
N ASP A 313 11.35 -21.88 9.69
CA ASP A 313 11.80 -22.16 8.31
C ASP A 313 12.31 -20.95 7.49
N GLY A 314 12.42 -19.75 8.09
CA GLY A 314 12.97 -18.54 7.47
C GLY A 314 12.21 -18.00 6.25
N ARG A 315 11.09 -18.63 5.87
CA ARG A 315 10.21 -18.21 4.77
C ARG A 315 9.05 -17.40 5.34
N PHE A 316 8.62 -16.38 4.60
CA PHE A 316 7.63 -15.43 5.07
C PHE A 316 6.20 -15.99 4.89
N ILE A 317 5.61 -15.84 3.70
CA ILE A 317 4.39 -16.54 3.28
C ILE A 317 4.79 -17.88 2.69
N ALA A 318 4.50 -18.97 3.39
CA ALA A 318 4.88 -20.32 2.98
C ALA A 318 3.96 -21.38 3.63
N PRO A 319 3.99 -22.63 3.14
CA PRO A 319 3.31 -23.74 3.81
C PRO A 319 3.69 -23.79 5.28
N ARG A 320 2.69 -24.00 6.15
CA ARG A 320 2.89 -23.99 7.61
C ARG A 320 3.93 -25.02 8.03
N ASP A 321 5.05 -24.53 8.54
CA ASP A 321 6.09 -25.36 9.11
C ASP A 321 5.62 -26.04 10.41
N PRO A 322 5.93 -27.32 10.67
CA PRO A 322 5.61 -27.99 11.93
C PRO A 322 6.12 -27.26 13.18
N ASP A 323 7.26 -26.58 13.08
CA ASP A 323 7.83 -25.81 14.18
C ASP A 323 6.90 -24.67 14.59
N ALA A 324 6.08 -24.10 13.69
CA ALA A 324 5.10 -23.07 14.07
C ALA A 324 4.07 -23.55 15.13
N LEU A 325 3.92 -24.86 15.30
CA LEU A 325 3.06 -25.51 16.29
C LEU A 325 3.81 -25.97 17.55
N ASP A 326 5.12 -25.75 17.65
CA ASP A 326 5.91 -26.15 18.81
C ASP A 326 5.43 -25.43 20.08
N PRO A 327 5.02 -26.16 21.14
CA PRO A 327 4.54 -25.57 22.38
C PRO A 327 5.56 -24.66 23.08
N GLU A 328 6.86 -24.84 22.84
CA GLU A 328 7.93 -24.06 23.47
C GLU A 328 8.22 -22.73 22.76
N ARG A 329 7.64 -22.50 21.57
CA ARG A 329 7.78 -21.21 20.87
C ARG A 329 6.97 -20.13 21.55
N THR A 330 7.48 -18.91 21.46
CA THR A 330 6.90 -17.76 22.15
C THR A 330 7.06 -16.48 21.35
N MET A 331 6.03 -15.62 21.39
CA MET A 331 6.03 -14.28 20.79
C MET A 331 6.50 -13.20 21.79
N THR A 332 6.20 -13.34 23.08
CA THR A 332 6.47 -12.29 24.09
C THR A 332 7.49 -12.70 25.16
N GLY A 333 7.81 -13.98 25.22
CA GLY A 333 8.61 -14.60 26.29
C GLY A 333 7.77 -14.86 27.55
N ASP A 334 8.20 -15.80 28.38
CA ASP A 334 7.46 -16.28 29.55
C ASP A 334 7.16 -15.20 30.60
N GLU A 335 8.02 -14.19 30.73
CA GLU A 335 7.86 -13.13 31.72
C GLU A 335 6.74 -12.16 31.32
N GLN A 336 6.78 -11.67 30.09
CA GLN A 336 5.77 -10.77 29.56
C GLN A 336 4.42 -11.48 29.35
N GLU A 337 4.42 -12.76 28.96
CA GLU A 337 3.18 -13.55 28.82
C GLU A 337 2.44 -13.66 30.17
N ARG A 338 3.16 -14.05 31.24
CA ARG A 338 2.58 -14.10 32.59
C ARG A 338 2.11 -12.73 33.07
N TRP A 339 2.92 -11.69 32.83
CA TRP A 339 2.55 -10.32 33.17
C TRP A 339 1.27 -9.86 32.44
N LEU A 340 1.12 -10.19 31.15
CA LEU A 340 -0.08 -9.88 30.38
C LEU A 340 -1.32 -10.53 31.01
N PHE A 341 -1.23 -11.82 31.35
CA PHE A 341 -2.32 -12.54 31.99
C PHE A 341 -2.69 -11.94 33.35
N ASP A 342 -1.70 -11.57 34.16
CA ASP A 342 -1.92 -10.92 35.46
C ASP A 342 -2.61 -9.55 35.31
N VAL A 343 -2.20 -8.74 34.31
CA VAL A 343 -2.81 -7.43 34.03
C VAL A 343 -4.26 -7.58 33.58
N LEU A 344 -4.54 -8.51 32.65
CA LEU A 344 -5.90 -8.74 32.15
C LEU A 344 -6.81 -9.32 33.24
N ALA A 345 -6.34 -10.29 34.03
CA ALA A 345 -7.11 -10.88 35.12
C ALA A 345 -7.39 -9.88 36.26
N GLY A 346 -6.46 -8.96 36.51
CA GLY A 346 -6.61 -7.91 37.54
C GLY A 346 -7.41 -6.70 37.09
N SER A 347 -7.70 -6.55 35.80
CA SER A 347 -8.32 -5.36 35.24
C SER A 347 -9.78 -5.21 35.67
N ARG A 348 -10.17 -3.96 35.97
CA ARG A 348 -11.57 -3.57 36.22
C ARG A 348 -12.10 -2.58 35.19
N ALA A 349 -11.31 -2.32 34.14
CA ALA A 349 -11.73 -1.45 33.06
C ALA A 349 -12.86 -2.10 32.24
N ARG A 350 -13.72 -1.27 31.64
CA ARG A 350 -14.76 -1.73 30.72
C ARG A 350 -14.18 -2.34 29.44
N TRP A 351 -13.12 -1.74 28.91
CA TRP A 351 -12.43 -2.19 27.71
C TRP A 351 -10.98 -2.54 28.05
N ASN A 352 -10.53 -3.72 27.61
CA ASN A 352 -9.14 -4.14 27.73
C ASN A 352 -8.52 -4.18 26.34
N VAL A 353 -7.52 -3.34 26.10
CA VAL A 353 -6.89 -3.18 24.80
C VAL A 353 -5.50 -3.78 24.83
N ILE A 354 -5.20 -4.69 23.90
CA ILE A 354 -3.85 -5.20 23.66
C ILE A 354 -3.30 -4.45 22.44
N ALA A 355 -2.34 -3.55 22.65
CA ALA A 355 -1.65 -2.83 21.58
C ALA A 355 -0.31 -3.51 21.28
N GLN A 356 -0.16 -3.98 20.05
CA GLN A 356 0.97 -4.82 19.64
C GLN A 356 1.22 -4.72 18.13
N GLN A 357 2.23 -5.42 17.64
CA GLN A 357 2.90 -5.13 16.38
C GLN A 357 2.21 -5.81 15.19
N THR A 358 1.99 -7.13 15.25
CA THR A 358 1.70 -7.97 14.07
C THR A 358 0.28 -8.53 14.07
N ILE A 359 -0.24 -9.04 12.96
CA ILE A 359 -1.62 -9.59 12.95
C ILE A 359 -1.73 -10.83 13.86
N MET A 360 -2.73 -10.83 14.74
CA MET A 360 -3.00 -11.90 15.71
C MET A 360 -3.96 -12.96 15.17
N ALA A 361 -4.94 -12.58 14.36
CA ALA A 361 -5.85 -13.53 13.72
C ALA A 361 -5.09 -14.53 12.85
N PHE A 362 -5.60 -15.76 12.75
CA PHE A 362 -5.08 -16.74 11.80
C PHE A 362 -5.37 -16.27 10.37
N PHE A 363 -4.44 -16.48 9.43
CA PHE A 363 -4.71 -16.24 8.02
C PHE A 363 -4.06 -17.30 7.13
N ASP A 364 -4.89 -18.05 6.41
CA ASP A 364 -4.45 -19.03 5.43
C ASP A 364 -4.35 -18.40 4.04
N TYR A 365 -3.15 -18.35 3.48
CA TYR A 365 -2.88 -17.91 2.12
C TYR A 365 -3.13 -19.01 1.07
N ASP A 366 -3.31 -20.26 1.48
CA ASP A 366 -3.61 -21.37 0.58
C ASP A 366 -5.13 -21.42 0.28
N THR A 367 -5.48 -21.50 -1.01
CA THR A 367 -6.87 -21.62 -1.46
C THR A 367 -7.28 -23.07 -1.77
N GLY A 368 -6.36 -24.02 -1.61
CA GLY A 368 -6.54 -25.45 -1.79
C GLY A 368 -6.72 -26.22 -0.49
N GLU A 369 -6.19 -27.45 -0.42
CA GLU A 369 -6.27 -28.32 0.78
C GLU A 369 -5.09 -28.12 1.75
N GLY A 370 -4.11 -27.30 1.39
CA GLY A 370 -2.95 -26.99 2.22
C GLY A 370 -3.26 -25.92 3.26
N VAL A 371 -2.22 -25.51 4.00
CA VAL A 371 -2.24 -24.33 4.87
C VAL A 371 -0.95 -23.58 4.64
N SER A 372 -1.04 -22.33 4.23
CA SER A 372 0.10 -21.42 4.09
C SER A 372 -0.10 -20.21 4.99
N ILE A 373 0.92 -19.84 5.76
CA ILE A 373 0.82 -18.78 6.78
C ILE A 373 1.97 -17.79 6.63
N ASN A 374 1.83 -16.64 7.29
CA ASN A 374 2.97 -15.77 7.58
C ASN A 374 3.67 -16.22 8.87
N HIS A 375 4.92 -16.71 8.75
CA HIS A 375 5.69 -17.22 9.89
C HIS A 375 6.25 -16.13 10.82
N ASP A 376 6.21 -14.86 10.42
CA ASP A 376 6.65 -13.74 11.25
C ASP A 376 5.55 -13.22 12.20
N GLN A 377 4.29 -13.48 11.86
CA GLN A 377 3.12 -13.07 12.63
C GLN A 377 2.70 -14.16 13.63
N TRP A 378 1.60 -13.96 14.37
CA TRP A 378 1.15 -14.90 15.41
C TRP A 378 0.87 -16.32 14.88
N ASP A 379 0.65 -16.50 13.58
CA ASP A 379 0.55 -17.83 12.96
C ASP A 379 1.84 -18.66 13.04
N GLY A 380 3.01 -18.00 13.03
CA GLY A 380 4.31 -18.66 13.26
C GLY A 380 4.56 -19.05 14.73
N TYR A 381 3.63 -18.71 15.62
CA TYR A 381 3.72 -18.89 17.07
C TYR A 381 2.37 -19.37 17.62
N ALA A 382 1.73 -20.31 16.93
CA ALA A 382 0.36 -20.75 17.20
C ALA A 382 0.16 -21.16 18.67
N ALA A 383 1.11 -21.89 19.27
CA ALA A 383 1.01 -22.29 20.66
C ALA A 383 0.96 -21.12 21.66
N ALA A 384 1.67 -20.02 21.39
CA ALA A 384 1.61 -18.81 22.21
C ALA A 384 0.25 -18.10 22.06
N ARG A 385 -0.27 -18.03 20.83
CA ARG A 385 -1.63 -17.54 20.59
C ARG A 385 -2.68 -18.38 21.32
N ASP A 386 -2.56 -19.70 21.25
CA ASP A 386 -3.50 -20.64 21.86
C ASP A 386 -3.52 -20.51 23.39
N ARG A 387 -2.36 -20.27 24.03
CA ARG A 387 -2.30 -19.98 25.48
C ARG A 387 -3.05 -18.70 25.84
N LEU A 388 -2.86 -17.62 25.07
CA LEU A 388 -3.62 -16.39 25.26
C LEU A 388 -5.13 -16.62 25.05
N PHE A 389 -5.51 -17.33 23.98
CA PHE A 389 -6.92 -17.56 23.66
C PHE A 389 -7.60 -18.46 24.69
N ALA A 390 -6.91 -19.49 25.18
CA ALA A 390 -7.37 -20.31 26.30
C ALA A 390 -7.57 -19.47 27.58
N PHE A 391 -6.63 -18.57 27.89
CA PHE A 391 -6.78 -17.62 29.00
C PHE A 391 -8.00 -16.71 28.82
N LEU A 392 -8.22 -16.16 27.61
CA LEU A 392 -9.38 -15.30 27.34
C LEU A 392 -10.69 -16.06 27.49
N ALA A 393 -10.77 -17.30 27.00
CA ALA A 393 -11.94 -18.16 27.12
C ALA A 393 -12.25 -18.51 28.58
N GLU A 394 -11.21 -18.76 29.40
CA GLU A 394 -11.35 -19.16 30.81
C GLU A 394 -11.62 -17.96 31.73
N GLN A 395 -10.80 -16.92 31.67
CA GLN A 395 -10.85 -15.78 32.60
C GLN A 395 -11.85 -14.70 32.19
N ARG A 396 -12.25 -14.66 30.91
CA ARG A 396 -13.25 -13.74 30.34
C ARG A 396 -13.08 -12.27 30.78
N PRO A 397 -11.88 -11.67 30.60
CA PRO A 397 -11.71 -10.24 30.82
C PRO A 397 -12.68 -9.43 29.97
N SER A 398 -13.17 -8.30 30.49
CA SER A 398 -14.19 -7.50 29.82
C SER A 398 -13.69 -6.90 28.51
N ASN A 399 -14.44 -7.12 27.43
CA ASN A 399 -14.29 -6.49 26.11
C ASN A 399 -12.84 -6.36 25.64
N VAL A 400 -12.22 -7.50 25.32
CA VAL A 400 -10.86 -7.49 24.77
C VAL A 400 -10.87 -7.04 23.31
N VAL A 401 -10.07 -6.02 23.03
CA VAL A 401 -9.81 -5.52 21.68
C VAL A 401 -8.30 -5.54 21.43
N VAL A 402 -7.87 -6.07 20.30
CA VAL A 402 -6.47 -6.07 19.86
C VAL A 402 -6.30 -4.97 18.81
N VAL A 403 -5.24 -4.18 18.92
CA VAL A 403 -4.85 -3.20 17.90
C VAL A 403 -3.43 -3.47 17.41
N SER A 404 -3.29 -3.59 16.08
CA SER A 404 -2.08 -4.13 15.41
C SER A 404 -1.63 -3.27 14.22
N GLY A 405 -0.44 -3.54 13.68
CA GLY A 405 0.17 -2.85 12.53
C GLY A 405 0.89 -3.84 11.58
N ASP A 406 2.15 -3.58 11.24
CA ASP A 406 3.08 -4.40 10.42
C ASP A 406 2.66 -4.61 8.95
N TRP A 407 1.46 -5.09 8.70
CA TRP A 407 1.08 -5.66 7.39
C TRP A 407 0.67 -4.66 6.30
N HIS A 408 0.91 -3.36 6.52
CA HIS A 408 0.68 -2.25 5.58
C HIS A 408 -0.73 -2.15 4.98
N SER A 409 -1.72 -2.72 5.66
CA SER A 409 -3.11 -2.84 5.20
C SER A 409 -4.08 -2.78 6.39
N SER A 410 -5.32 -2.38 6.14
CA SER A 410 -6.35 -2.28 7.19
C SER A 410 -7.12 -3.59 7.32
N TRP A 411 -7.34 -4.06 8.55
CA TRP A 411 -8.11 -5.29 8.82
C TRP A 411 -9.08 -5.13 9.97
N VAL A 412 -10.15 -5.92 9.91
CA VAL A 412 -11.06 -6.16 11.03
C VAL A 412 -11.27 -7.65 11.15
N ASN A 413 -10.81 -8.25 12.25
CA ASN A 413 -10.87 -9.70 12.46
C ASN A 413 -11.69 -10.05 13.70
N ASP A 414 -12.48 -11.13 13.59
CA ASP A 414 -13.01 -11.83 14.74
C ASP A 414 -11.96 -12.83 15.25
N LEU A 415 -11.50 -12.68 16.49
CA LEU A 415 -10.56 -13.65 17.09
C LEU A 415 -11.35 -14.83 17.64
N LYS A 416 -11.34 -15.93 16.87
CA LYS A 416 -12.14 -17.13 17.13
C LYS A 416 -11.47 -18.04 18.16
N ALA A 417 -12.26 -18.73 18.99
CA ALA A 417 -11.78 -19.80 19.86
C ALA A 417 -11.22 -20.98 19.07
N ASP A 418 -11.79 -21.24 17.88
CA ASP A 418 -11.29 -22.18 16.89
C ASP A 418 -11.49 -21.58 15.49
N PHE A 419 -10.41 -21.28 14.76
CA PHE A 419 -10.49 -20.72 13.41
C PHE A 419 -10.94 -21.75 12.35
N ALA A 420 -10.84 -23.05 12.63
CA ALA A 420 -11.33 -24.09 11.72
C ALA A 420 -12.87 -24.22 11.75
N ASP A 421 -13.52 -23.70 12.80
CA ASP A 421 -14.98 -23.62 12.91
C ASP A 421 -15.44 -22.15 12.88
N PRO A 422 -15.98 -21.63 11.76
CA PRO A 422 -16.50 -20.27 11.67
C PRO A 422 -17.61 -19.96 12.70
N GLY A 423 -18.31 -21.00 13.19
CA GLY A 423 -19.36 -20.91 14.21
C GLY A 423 -18.84 -20.90 15.65
N SER A 424 -17.54 -21.07 15.88
CA SER A 424 -16.94 -21.05 17.22
C SER A 424 -17.12 -19.70 17.92
N GLU A 425 -16.90 -19.65 19.24
CA GLU A 425 -17.00 -18.41 20.01
C GLU A 425 -15.99 -17.36 19.50
N THR A 426 -16.42 -16.11 19.36
CA THR A 426 -15.50 -14.99 19.15
C THR A 426 -15.04 -14.49 20.51
N LEU A 427 -13.74 -14.60 20.80
CA LEU A 427 -13.14 -14.26 22.09
C LEU A 427 -12.80 -12.77 22.22
N ALA A 428 -12.41 -12.15 21.10
CA ALA A 428 -11.99 -10.76 21.03
C ALA A 428 -12.16 -10.21 19.60
N THR A 429 -11.97 -8.91 19.43
CA THR A 429 -11.95 -8.24 18.12
C THR A 429 -10.58 -7.65 17.87
N GLU A 430 -10.04 -7.82 16.66
CA GLU A 430 -8.79 -7.18 16.24
C GLU A 430 -9.05 -6.11 15.18
N PHE A 431 -8.43 -4.94 15.38
CA PHE A 431 -8.33 -3.87 14.40
C PHE A 431 -6.87 -3.70 14.01
N VAL A 432 -6.52 -4.00 12.77
CA VAL A 432 -5.17 -3.78 12.23
C VAL A 432 -5.17 -2.47 11.47
N GLY A 433 -4.33 -1.52 11.88
CA GLY A 433 -4.14 -0.27 11.18
C GLY A 433 -3.32 -0.48 9.91
N THR A 434 -3.71 0.18 8.81
CA THR A 434 -2.81 0.33 7.66
C THR A 434 -1.57 1.14 8.03
N SER A 435 -0.62 1.17 7.12
CA SER A 435 0.58 1.99 7.22
C SER A 435 0.30 3.48 7.03
N ILE A 436 1.05 4.32 7.74
CA ILE A 436 1.09 5.77 7.49
C ILE A 436 1.56 6.05 6.05
N SER A 437 2.53 5.27 5.55
CA SER A 437 3.07 5.46 4.21
C SER A 437 3.74 4.25 3.54
N SER A 438 4.07 3.19 4.28
CA SER A 438 4.69 1.98 3.71
C SER A 438 3.77 1.25 2.73
N GLY A 439 4.30 0.72 1.62
CA GLY A 439 3.50 0.08 0.56
C GLY A 439 3.11 -1.37 0.88
N CYS A 440 1.98 -1.83 0.34
CA CYS A 440 1.45 -3.18 0.54
C CYS A 440 1.63 -4.05 -0.72
N GLY A 441 2.83 -4.64 -0.89
CA GLY A 441 3.18 -5.41 -2.09
C GLY A 441 2.47 -6.77 -2.22
N TRP A 442 1.86 -7.26 -1.14
CA TRP A 442 1.19 -8.56 -1.02
C TRP A 442 -0.34 -8.44 -1.02
N ARG A 443 -0.89 -7.31 -1.50
CA ARG A 443 -2.35 -7.06 -1.52
C ARG A 443 -3.10 -8.16 -2.26
N ASP A 444 -2.61 -8.55 -3.43
CA ASP A 444 -3.31 -9.49 -4.32
C ASP A 444 -3.30 -10.91 -3.76
N ASP A 445 -2.20 -11.32 -3.12
CA ASP A 445 -2.09 -12.63 -2.44
C ASP A 445 -3.13 -12.73 -1.30
N VAL A 446 -3.26 -11.66 -0.50
CA VAL A 446 -4.30 -11.59 0.54
C VAL A 446 -5.69 -11.63 -0.07
N ALA A 447 -5.97 -10.79 -1.07
CA ALA A 447 -7.29 -10.69 -1.68
C ALA A 447 -7.75 -12.04 -2.27
N ALA A 448 -6.84 -12.79 -2.89
CA ALA A 448 -7.11 -14.11 -3.43
C ALA A 448 -7.50 -15.14 -2.35
N ALA A 449 -6.98 -14.99 -1.12
CA ALA A 449 -7.15 -15.94 -0.03
C ALA A 449 -8.28 -15.58 0.96
N LEU A 450 -8.93 -14.41 0.83
CA LEU A 450 -10.00 -13.98 1.74
C LEU A 450 -11.14 -15.01 1.87
N GLY A 451 -11.46 -15.74 0.78
CA GLY A 451 -12.51 -16.77 0.78
C GLY A 451 -12.26 -17.94 1.73
N ALA A 452 -10.99 -18.22 2.05
CA ALA A 452 -10.60 -19.26 3.01
C ALA A 452 -10.66 -18.77 4.48
N ASN A 453 -10.85 -17.47 4.71
CA ASN A 453 -10.67 -16.82 6.00
C ASN A 453 -11.94 -16.06 6.46
N PRO A 454 -13.05 -16.76 6.77
CA PRO A 454 -14.36 -16.14 6.99
C PRO A 454 -14.47 -15.27 8.26
N HIS A 455 -13.48 -15.33 9.16
CA HIS A 455 -13.35 -14.46 10.33
C HIS A 455 -12.79 -13.07 9.99
N VAL A 456 -12.21 -12.88 8.81
CA VAL A 456 -11.81 -11.56 8.29
C VAL A 456 -13.07 -10.84 7.84
N ARG A 457 -13.44 -9.78 8.56
CA ARG A 457 -14.66 -8.99 8.30
C ARG A 457 -14.41 -7.82 7.36
N PHE A 458 -13.15 -7.42 7.20
CA PHE A 458 -12.75 -6.34 6.33
C PHE A 458 -11.26 -6.43 6.02
N PHE A 459 -10.91 -6.10 4.79
CA PHE A 459 -9.55 -5.93 4.31
C PHE A 459 -9.50 -4.73 3.35
N ASP A 460 -8.48 -3.87 3.50
CA ASP A 460 -8.09 -2.87 2.52
C ASP A 460 -6.56 -2.81 2.45
N GLY A 461 -5.98 -3.23 1.32
CA GLY A 461 -4.54 -3.13 1.05
C GLY A 461 -4.19 -2.01 0.06
N ASP A 462 -5.17 -1.25 -0.42
CA ASP A 462 -4.95 -0.19 -1.41
C ASP A 462 -4.51 1.11 -0.76
N HIS A 463 -5.04 1.44 0.42
CA HIS A 463 -4.88 2.77 0.99
C HIS A 463 -3.95 2.82 2.21
N ARG A 464 -3.30 3.98 2.36
CA ARG A 464 -2.47 4.36 3.51
C ARG A 464 -3.27 5.26 4.44
N GLY A 465 -2.89 5.38 5.71
CA GLY A 465 -3.66 6.15 6.67
C GLY A 465 -3.41 5.77 8.14
N TYR A 466 -4.48 5.76 8.93
CA TYR A 466 -4.48 5.40 10.35
C TYR A 466 -5.89 4.96 10.78
N ALA A 467 -6.03 4.36 11.96
CA ALA A 467 -7.35 4.06 12.52
C ALA A 467 -7.69 5.02 13.66
N ARG A 468 -8.89 5.59 13.65
CA ARG A 468 -9.40 6.45 14.74
C ARG A 468 -10.38 5.67 15.60
N CYS A 469 -10.01 5.42 16.84
CA CYS A 469 -10.80 4.62 17.78
C CYS A 469 -11.52 5.53 18.77
N THR A 470 -12.85 5.46 18.82
CA THR A 470 -13.70 6.15 19.81
C THR A 470 -14.32 5.13 20.75
N VAL A 471 -14.04 5.26 22.04
CA VAL A 471 -14.43 4.33 23.09
C VAL A 471 -15.38 5.01 24.05
N THR A 472 -16.51 4.37 24.34
CA THR A 472 -17.51 4.80 25.32
C THR A 472 -17.87 3.62 26.23
N PRO A 473 -18.53 3.84 27.38
CA PRO A 473 -18.93 2.74 28.25
C PRO A 473 -19.76 1.65 27.56
N SER A 474 -20.54 1.99 26.53
CA SER A 474 -21.46 1.07 25.85
C SER A 474 -20.95 0.55 24.50
N GLN A 475 -19.94 1.17 23.92
CA GLN A 475 -19.53 0.89 22.54
C GLN A 475 -18.08 1.32 22.26
N TRP A 476 -17.38 0.49 21.51
CA TRP A 476 -16.16 0.82 20.79
C TRP A 476 -16.48 1.08 19.32
N ARG A 477 -15.93 2.14 18.73
CA ARG A 477 -16.00 2.43 17.30
C ARG A 477 -14.61 2.63 16.73
N THR A 478 -14.31 1.99 15.59
CA THR A 478 -13.10 2.24 14.80
C THR A 478 -13.50 2.81 13.45
N ASP A 479 -12.98 3.97 13.11
CA ASP A 479 -13.04 4.56 11.76
C ASP A 479 -11.68 4.34 11.07
N ILE A 480 -11.69 3.71 9.90
CA ILE A 480 -10.50 3.50 9.06
C ILE A 480 -10.27 4.78 8.25
N GLN A 481 -9.31 5.61 8.66
CA GLN A 481 -8.97 6.86 7.98
C GLN A 481 -7.91 6.60 6.91
N VAL A 482 -8.16 7.04 5.68
CA VAL A 482 -7.29 6.80 4.53
C VAL A 482 -6.93 8.09 3.79
N VAL A 483 -5.78 8.09 3.13
CA VAL A 483 -5.33 9.16 2.24
C VAL A 483 -5.04 8.61 0.85
N ASN A 484 -5.32 9.40 -0.19
CA ASN A 484 -5.10 8.97 -1.59
C ASN A 484 -3.62 8.88 -1.94
N ASP A 485 -2.80 9.81 -1.44
CA ASP A 485 -1.36 9.83 -1.61
C ASP A 485 -0.70 10.12 -0.24
N PRO A 486 0.08 9.17 0.32
CA PRO A 486 0.74 9.34 1.60
C PRO A 486 1.77 10.48 1.59
N ALA A 487 2.37 10.81 0.44
CA ALA A 487 3.38 11.84 0.28
C ALA A 487 2.80 13.24 -0.03
N ALA A 488 1.49 13.34 -0.29
CA ALA A 488 0.87 14.59 -0.69
C ALA A 488 1.02 15.68 0.39
N ALA A 489 1.58 16.82 -0.02
CA ALA A 489 1.77 17.98 0.85
C ALA A 489 0.45 18.63 1.31
N ALA A 490 -0.65 18.38 0.57
CA ALA A 490 -2.01 18.81 0.84
C ALA A 490 -2.98 17.77 0.27
N GLY A 491 -4.07 17.48 0.99
CA GLY A 491 -5.05 16.44 0.65
C GLY A 491 -5.84 16.03 1.89
N PRO A 492 -7.16 15.81 1.78
CA PRO A 492 -7.97 15.35 2.90
C PRO A 492 -7.65 13.87 3.23
N ALA A 493 -7.96 13.47 4.46
CA ALA A 493 -8.19 12.07 4.77
C ALA A 493 -9.69 11.77 4.62
N PHE A 494 -10.01 10.50 4.40
CA PHE A 494 -11.36 9.99 4.21
C PHE A 494 -11.63 8.86 5.19
N THR A 495 -12.85 8.75 5.70
CA THR A 495 -13.29 7.55 6.39
C THR A 495 -13.63 6.46 5.37
N LEU A 496 -12.81 5.43 5.23
CA LEU A 496 -13.10 4.33 4.29
C LEU A 496 -14.23 3.43 4.81
N ALA A 497 -14.20 3.09 6.09
CA ALA A 497 -15.22 2.27 6.72
C ALA A 497 -15.23 2.52 8.23
N SER A 498 -16.39 2.26 8.85
CA SER A 498 -16.53 2.30 10.31
C SER A 498 -17.08 0.99 10.84
N PHE A 499 -16.58 0.60 12.01
CA PHE A 499 -16.96 -0.64 12.69
C PHE A 499 -17.27 -0.36 14.15
N VAL A 500 -18.21 -1.11 14.72
CA VAL A 500 -18.61 -1.01 16.12
C VAL A 500 -18.53 -2.37 16.82
N VAL A 501 -18.02 -2.35 18.05
CA VAL A 501 -18.10 -3.47 19.00
C VAL A 501 -18.98 -2.98 20.16
N ALA A 502 -20.03 -3.73 20.47
CA ALA A 502 -20.93 -3.38 21.56
C ALA A 502 -20.37 -3.91 22.90
N ASP A 503 -20.65 -3.20 24.00
CA ASP A 503 -20.30 -3.69 25.34
C ASP A 503 -20.84 -5.11 25.57
N GLY A 504 -19.97 -6.01 26.04
CA GLY A 504 -20.24 -7.41 26.31
C GLY A 504 -20.33 -8.32 25.09
N VAL A 505 -20.11 -7.82 23.86
CA VAL A 505 -20.26 -8.60 22.63
C VAL A 505 -19.02 -8.45 21.75
N ALA A 506 -18.13 -9.44 21.80
CA ALA A 506 -16.99 -9.53 20.89
C ALA A 506 -17.46 -9.75 19.44
N GLY A 507 -16.67 -9.24 18.50
CA GLY A 507 -16.93 -9.24 17.06
C GLY A 507 -17.41 -7.89 16.57
N ALA A 508 -16.78 -7.39 15.51
CA ALA A 508 -17.09 -6.08 14.96
C ALA A 508 -18.27 -6.14 14.00
N ARG A 509 -19.18 -5.17 14.07
CA ARG A 509 -20.21 -4.95 13.05
C ARG A 509 -19.84 -3.73 12.24
N ARG A 510 -19.85 -3.87 10.91
CA ARG A 510 -19.74 -2.71 10.02
C ARG A 510 -20.95 -1.80 10.24
N VAL A 511 -20.71 -0.49 10.25
CA VAL A 511 -21.78 0.49 10.25
C VAL A 511 -22.16 0.75 8.80
N ASP A 512 -23.38 0.37 8.43
CA ASP A 512 -23.90 0.58 7.08
C ASP A 512 -23.89 2.08 6.71
N ASP A 513 -23.54 2.40 5.47
CA ASP A 513 -23.38 3.76 4.91
C ASP A 513 -22.33 4.66 5.61
N ALA A 514 -21.57 4.14 6.58
CA ALA A 514 -20.49 4.90 7.21
C ALA A 514 -19.23 4.92 6.33
N GLY A 515 -18.73 6.12 6.09
CA GLY A 515 -17.54 6.39 5.29
C GLY A 515 -17.77 7.55 4.33
N ASP A 516 -16.72 7.98 3.66
CA ASP A 516 -16.77 9.05 2.68
C ASP A 516 -16.84 8.49 1.27
N GLY A 517 -17.43 9.30 0.39
CA GLY A 517 -17.40 9.11 -1.05
C GLY A 517 -18.67 8.49 -1.63
N VAL A 518 -18.49 7.95 -2.83
CA VAL A 518 -19.54 7.34 -3.64
C VAL A 518 -19.15 5.90 -3.93
N SER A 519 -20.10 4.97 -3.79
CA SER A 519 -19.93 3.59 -4.26
C SER A 519 -21.11 3.19 -5.13
N GLY A 520 -21.06 2.02 -5.74
CA GLY A 520 -22.18 1.45 -6.46
C GLY A 520 -21.74 0.42 -7.47
N THR A 521 -22.70 -0.08 -8.25
CA THR A 521 -22.43 -1.04 -9.33
C THR A 521 -22.50 -0.39 -10.69
N VAL A 522 -21.71 -0.92 -11.63
CA VAL A 522 -21.93 -0.70 -13.06
C VAL A 522 -22.43 -1.98 -13.72
N THR A 523 -23.53 -1.88 -14.46
CA THR A 523 -24.19 -3.02 -15.13
C THR A 523 -24.48 -2.72 -16.61
N ASP A 524 -24.60 -3.76 -17.43
CA ASP A 524 -25.15 -3.63 -18.79
C ASP A 524 -26.64 -3.28 -18.70
N ALA A 525 -27.06 -2.16 -19.28
CA ALA A 525 -28.45 -1.71 -19.23
C ALA A 525 -29.45 -2.63 -19.94
N THR A 526 -28.96 -3.58 -20.75
CA THR A 526 -29.78 -4.51 -21.53
C THR A 526 -30.21 -5.72 -20.73
N ASP A 527 -29.27 -6.33 -19.99
CA ASP A 527 -29.47 -7.62 -19.30
C ASP A 527 -29.11 -7.59 -17.81
N GLY A 528 -28.58 -6.48 -17.29
CA GLY A 528 -28.25 -6.31 -15.88
C GLY A 528 -26.95 -7.00 -15.45
N THR A 529 -26.19 -7.56 -16.40
CA THR A 529 -24.92 -8.22 -16.09
C THR A 529 -23.95 -7.21 -15.50
N PRO A 530 -23.29 -7.49 -14.36
CA PRO A 530 -22.22 -6.65 -13.84
C PRO A 530 -21.07 -6.50 -14.84
N LEU A 531 -20.51 -5.30 -14.91
CA LEU A 531 -19.42 -4.98 -15.83
C LEU A 531 -18.14 -4.76 -15.06
N ALA A 532 -17.13 -5.59 -15.29
CA ALA A 532 -15.82 -5.48 -14.67
C ALA A 532 -14.88 -4.52 -15.44
N GLY A 533 -13.97 -3.87 -14.71
CA GLY A 533 -12.94 -2.99 -15.26
C GLY A 533 -13.46 -1.68 -15.88
N VAL A 534 -14.74 -1.34 -15.68
CA VAL A 534 -15.32 -0.08 -16.17
C VAL A 534 -14.63 1.08 -15.47
N ALA A 535 -14.12 2.04 -16.22
CA ALA A 535 -13.56 3.25 -15.64
C ALA A 535 -14.69 4.13 -15.07
N VAL A 536 -14.56 4.54 -13.82
CA VAL A 536 -15.52 5.41 -13.13
C VAL A 536 -14.78 6.60 -12.55
N LEU A 537 -15.33 7.80 -12.71
CA LEU A 537 -14.79 9.01 -12.10
C LEU A 537 -15.87 9.87 -11.47
N ALA A 538 -15.49 10.65 -10.47
CA ALA A 538 -16.31 11.69 -9.88
C ALA A 538 -15.78 13.05 -10.36
N ARG A 539 -16.59 13.79 -11.12
CA ARG A 539 -16.26 15.11 -11.63
C ARG A 539 -17.06 16.19 -10.91
N ALA A 540 -16.38 17.17 -10.35
CA ALA A 540 -17.01 18.32 -9.71
C ALA A 540 -17.68 19.23 -10.75
N ALA A 541 -18.58 20.12 -10.29
CA ALA A 541 -19.32 21.03 -11.15
C ALA A 541 -18.44 22.02 -11.96
N ASP A 542 -17.20 22.26 -11.52
CA ASP A 542 -16.22 23.09 -12.23
C ASP A 542 -15.43 22.31 -13.31
N GLY A 543 -15.72 21.02 -13.50
CA GLY A 543 -15.09 20.14 -14.46
C GLY A 543 -13.88 19.36 -13.91
N THR A 544 -13.43 19.64 -12.69
CA THR A 544 -12.29 18.95 -12.06
C THR A 544 -12.64 17.50 -11.74
N VAL A 545 -11.77 16.56 -12.10
CA VAL A 545 -11.89 15.16 -11.66
C VAL A 545 -11.40 15.06 -10.23
N ALA A 546 -12.31 14.76 -9.30
CA ALA A 546 -12.04 14.69 -7.87
C ALA A 546 -11.57 13.30 -7.42
N SER A 547 -12.01 12.25 -8.11
CA SER A 547 -11.63 10.86 -7.84
C SER A 547 -11.85 10.00 -9.07
N THR A 548 -11.06 8.93 -9.21
CA THR A 548 -11.13 7.94 -10.28
C THR A 548 -11.01 6.55 -9.69
N GLY A 549 -11.65 5.56 -10.31
CA GLY A 549 -11.57 4.15 -9.95
C GLY A 549 -12.02 3.28 -11.12
N SER A 550 -12.03 1.97 -10.91
CA SER A 550 -12.62 1.01 -11.84
C SER A 550 -13.51 0.03 -11.10
N THR A 551 -14.42 -0.63 -11.80
CA THR A 551 -15.21 -1.68 -11.20
C THR A 551 -14.44 -2.98 -11.05
N ASP A 552 -14.77 -3.75 -10.00
CA ASP A 552 -14.31 -5.12 -9.80
C ASP A 552 -15.12 -6.14 -10.62
N ALA A 553 -14.90 -7.45 -10.39
CA ALA A 553 -15.57 -8.53 -11.10
C ALA A 553 -17.10 -8.55 -10.92
N ASP A 554 -17.59 -8.03 -9.79
CA ASP A 554 -19.02 -7.91 -9.45
C ASP A 554 -19.60 -6.56 -9.90
N GLY A 555 -18.82 -5.78 -10.64
CA GLY A 555 -19.21 -4.47 -11.14
C GLY A 555 -19.22 -3.39 -10.06
N GLU A 556 -18.75 -3.65 -8.84
CA GLU A 556 -18.74 -2.67 -7.75
C GLU A 556 -17.57 -1.70 -7.91
N TYR A 557 -17.80 -0.43 -7.61
CA TYR A 557 -16.77 0.61 -7.58
C TYR A 557 -16.87 1.45 -6.32
N ARG A 558 -15.78 2.15 -6.01
CA ARG A 558 -15.74 3.18 -4.98
C ARG A 558 -14.88 4.37 -5.40
N LEU A 559 -15.35 5.57 -5.08
CA LEU A 559 -14.70 6.84 -5.33
C LEU A 559 -14.65 7.66 -4.04
N LEU A 560 -13.45 7.94 -3.55
CA LEU A 560 -13.24 8.75 -2.34
C LEU A 560 -13.34 10.24 -2.70
N VAL A 561 -14.44 10.86 -2.28
CA VAL A 561 -14.70 12.31 -2.43
C VAL A 561 -15.29 12.86 -1.14
N THR A 562 -15.06 14.16 -0.89
CA THR A 562 -15.62 14.86 0.27
C THR A 562 -17.06 15.33 -0.01
N ALA A 563 -17.70 15.98 0.96
CA ALA A 563 -19.03 16.58 0.77
C ALA A 563 -19.04 17.56 -0.42
N GLY A 564 -20.02 17.42 -1.31
CA GLY A 564 -20.09 18.16 -2.56
C GLY A 564 -21.04 17.53 -3.57
N THR A 565 -21.21 18.18 -4.72
CA THR A 565 -21.99 17.63 -5.84
C THR A 565 -21.03 17.19 -6.95
N TYR A 566 -21.20 15.94 -7.38
CA TYR A 566 -20.35 15.32 -8.39
C TYR A 566 -21.19 14.64 -9.46
N ASP A 567 -20.70 14.71 -10.69
CA ASP A 567 -21.10 13.82 -11.78
C ASP A 567 -20.25 12.56 -11.70
N VAL A 568 -20.88 11.43 -11.37
CA VAL A 568 -20.29 10.09 -11.51
C VAL A 568 -20.40 9.70 -12.97
N VAL A 569 -19.26 9.55 -13.63
CA VAL A 569 -19.17 9.21 -15.06
C VAL A 569 -18.56 7.83 -15.18
N ALA A 570 -19.26 6.91 -15.85
CA ALA A 570 -18.78 5.57 -16.14
C ALA A 570 -18.54 5.41 -17.65
N THR A 571 -17.37 4.89 -18.02
CA THR A 571 -16.93 4.69 -19.41
C THR A 571 -16.35 3.29 -19.60
N ALA A 572 -16.80 2.63 -20.67
CA ALA A 572 -16.26 1.36 -21.13
C ALA A 572 -16.40 1.24 -22.65
N GLY A 573 -15.51 0.48 -23.29
CA GLY A 573 -15.63 0.16 -24.71
C GLY A 573 -16.90 -0.66 -25.00
N CYS A 574 -17.48 -0.45 -26.17
CA CYS A 574 -18.76 -1.03 -26.60
C CYS A 574 -20.01 -0.48 -25.88
N TYR A 575 -19.84 0.45 -24.94
CA TYR A 575 -20.92 1.06 -24.16
C TYR A 575 -20.95 2.57 -24.32
N GLN A 576 -22.13 3.16 -24.27
CA GLN A 576 -22.30 4.61 -24.18
C GLN A 576 -21.87 5.09 -22.79
N THR A 577 -21.20 6.24 -22.72
CA THR A 577 -20.88 6.88 -21.44
C THR A 577 -22.17 7.21 -20.69
N ALA A 578 -22.25 6.81 -19.42
CA ALA A 578 -23.35 7.21 -18.55
C ALA A 578 -22.86 8.20 -17.48
N THR A 579 -23.73 9.12 -17.10
CA THR A 579 -23.47 10.09 -16.03
C THR A 579 -24.62 10.09 -15.03
N ARG A 580 -24.28 10.13 -13.74
CA ARG A 580 -25.22 10.26 -12.61
C ARG A 580 -24.71 11.34 -11.67
N THR A 581 -25.53 12.38 -11.46
CA THR A 581 -25.20 13.43 -10.50
C THR A 581 -25.61 13.00 -9.09
N VAL A 582 -24.72 13.20 -8.12
CA VAL A 582 -24.94 12.89 -6.71
C VAL A 582 -24.49 14.06 -5.84
N THR A 583 -25.19 14.30 -4.74
CA THR A 583 -24.81 15.30 -3.74
C THR A 583 -24.56 14.62 -2.39
N LEU A 584 -23.36 14.78 -1.87
CA LEU A 584 -22.94 14.32 -0.55
C LEU A 584 -23.04 15.49 0.42
N THR A 585 -23.70 15.29 1.55
CA THR A 585 -24.00 16.36 2.52
C THR A 585 -23.27 16.22 3.86
N GLU A 586 -22.73 15.03 4.17
CA GLU A 586 -22.00 14.65 5.39
C GLU A 586 -21.04 13.48 5.09
N ASP A 587 -20.30 12.99 6.11
CA ASP A 587 -19.42 11.80 6.09
C ASP A 587 -20.22 10.48 5.90
N ARG A 588 -20.95 10.40 4.79
CA ARG A 588 -21.77 9.24 4.41
C ARG A 588 -21.43 8.77 3.02
N LEU A 589 -21.30 7.46 2.90
CA LEU A 589 -21.08 6.78 1.64
C LEU A 589 -22.41 6.76 0.90
N VAL A 590 -22.46 7.35 -0.30
CA VAL A 590 -23.68 7.38 -1.11
C VAL A 590 -23.59 6.32 -2.20
N ARG A 591 -24.58 5.43 -2.26
CA ARG A 591 -24.67 4.45 -3.34
C ARG A 591 -25.28 5.05 -4.61
N VAL A 592 -24.60 4.87 -5.74
CA VAL A 592 -25.01 5.33 -7.08
C VAL A 592 -24.80 4.18 -8.06
N ASP A 593 -25.86 3.45 -8.40
CA ASP A 593 -25.76 2.41 -9.43
C ASP A 593 -25.87 3.02 -10.83
N VAL A 594 -25.04 2.54 -11.76
CA VAL A 594 -24.94 3.02 -13.14
C VAL A 594 -25.23 1.88 -14.11
N ALA A 595 -26.21 2.06 -14.98
CA ALA A 595 -26.49 1.12 -16.06
C ALA A 595 -25.95 1.71 -17.38
N LEU A 596 -25.05 1.00 -18.05
CA LEU A 596 -24.43 1.39 -19.31
C LEU A 596 -25.20 0.84 -20.52
N PRO A 597 -25.79 1.70 -21.37
CA PRO A 597 -26.36 1.27 -22.65
C PRO A 597 -25.25 0.81 -23.59
N ARG A 598 -25.48 -0.25 -24.37
CA ARG A 598 -24.57 -0.64 -25.46
C ARG A 598 -24.52 0.47 -26.52
N VAL A 599 -23.36 0.64 -27.17
CA VAL A 599 -23.23 1.52 -28.34
C VAL A 599 -24.19 1.07 -29.45
N THR A 600 -24.85 2.02 -30.09
CA THR A 600 -25.71 1.79 -31.25
C THR A 600 -24.99 2.23 -32.52
N GLY A 601 -24.73 1.29 -33.43
CA GLY A 601 -24.03 1.57 -34.68
C GLY A 601 -22.50 1.60 -34.52
N ALA A 602 -21.83 2.30 -35.43
CA ALA A 602 -20.39 2.53 -35.42
C ALA A 602 -20.05 3.91 -34.83
N VAL A 603 -19.01 3.98 -33.99
CA VAL A 603 -18.55 5.20 -33.33
C VAL A 603 -17.03 5.30 -33.47
N ALA A 604 -16.52 6.51 -33.69
CA ALA A 604 -15.11 6.83 -33.55
C ALA A 604 -14.93 8.19 -32.87
N GLY A 605 -14.05 8.27 -31.87
CA GLY A 605 -13.79 9.51 -31.14
C GLY A 605 -12.80 9.35 -29.99
N THR A 606 -12.56 10.45 -29.29
CA THR A 606 -11.73 10.51 -28.08
C THR A 606 -12.62 10.61 -26.83
N GLY A 607 -12.03 10.58 -25.63
CA GLY A 607 -12.73 10.75 -24.35
C GLY A 607 -13.19 9.45 -23.69
N LYS A 608 -12.67 8.31 -24.15
CA LYS A 608 -12.88 6.99 -23.54
C LYS A 608 -11.54 6.27 -23.41
N ARG A 609 -11.53 5.22 -22.59
CA ARG A 609 -10.43 4.28 -22.42
C ARG A 609 -11.01 2.86 -22.35
N LEU A 610 -10.28 1.87 -22.86
CA LEU A 610 -10.67 0.47 -22.70
C LEU A 610 -10.42 0.01 -21.24
N ALA A 611 -11.02 -1.10 -20.85
CA ALA A 611 -10.85 -1.70 -19.53
C ALA A 611 -9.65 -2.67 -19.53
N GLY A 612 -8.85 -2.71 -18.46
CA GLY A 612 -7.79 -3.72 -18.30
C GLY A 612 -6.49 -3.19 -17.72
N ALA A 613 -5.69 -4.08 -17.14
CA ALA A 613 -4.38 -3.76 -16.57
C ALA A 613 -3.30 -3.47 -17.64
N ARG A 614 -3.52 -3.93 -18.88
CA ARG A 614 -2.62 -3.75 -20.02
C ARG A 614 -2.94 -2.53 -20.88
N VAL A 615 -4.03 -1.83 -20.59
CA VAL A 615 -4.48 -0.70 -21.41
C VAL A 615 -3.44 0.43 -21.41
N GLU A 616 -2.94 0.75 -22.59
CA GLU A 616 -1.96 1.81 -22.81
C GLU A 616 -2.60 3.11 -23.28
N ALA A 617 -3.64 3.05 -24.12
CA ALA A 617 -4.22 4.26 -24.69
C ALA A 617 -4.88 5.12 -23.61
N GLY A 618 -4.68 6.43 -23.74
CA GLY A 618 -5.33 7.44 -22.92
C GLY A 618 -6.60 7.97 -23.57
N GLU A 619 -7.34 8.81 -22.83
CA GLU A 619 -8.57 9.44 -23.34
C GLU A 619 -8.35 10.37 -24.56
N SER A 620 -7.10 10.71 -24.87
CA SER A 620 -6.74 11.54 -26.03
C SER A 620 -6.48 10.73 -27.31
N ASP A 621 -6.43 9.40 -27.21
CA ASP A 621 -6.35 8.51 -28.35
C ASP A 621 -7.74 8.21 -28.91
N VAL A 622 -7.79 7.70 -30.15
CA VAL A 622 -9.05 7.52 -30.86
C VAL A 622 -9.55 6.09 -30.69
N ILE A 623 -10.73 5.93 -30.08
CA ILE A 623 -11.42 4.65 -30.01
C ILE A 623 -12.38 4.52 -31.19
N LEU A 624 -12.27 3.40 -31.91
CA LEU A 624 -13.29 2.89 -32.82
C LEU A 624 -14.07 1.79 -32.10
N GLU A 625 -15.39 1.88 -32.05
CA GLU A 625 -16.22 0.89 -31.36
C GLU A 625 -17.59 0.69 -31.99
N ASN A 626 -18.14 -0.49 -31.75
CA ASN A 626 -19.54 -0.82 -31.99
C ASN A 626 -20.07 -1.62 -30.78
N ALA A 627 -21.23 -2.26 -30.89
CA ALA A 627 -21.76 -3.07 -29.79
C ALA A 627 -20.90 -4.30 -29.46
N ALA A 628 -20.08 -4.82 -30.40
CA ALA A 628 -19.37 -6.09 -30.26
C ALA A 628 -17.91 -5.95 -29.81
N LEU A 629 -17.21 -4.90 -30.27
CA LEU A 629 -15.79 -4.67 -29.95
C LEU A 629 -15.44 -3.18 -29.91
N ALA A 630 -14.37 -2.87 -29.19
CA ALA A 630 -13.71 -1.58 -29.18
C ALA A 630 -12.21 -1.74 -29.48
N MET A 631 -11.63 -0.77 -30.19
CA MET A 631 -10.22 -0.75 -30.59
C MET A 631 -9.68 0.68 -30.47
N ALA A 632 -8.56 0.86 -29.77
CA ALA A 632 -7.90 2.15 -29.61
C ALA A 632 -6.76 2.31 -30.62
N VAL A 633 -6.72 3.45 -31.29
CA VAL A 633 -5.64 3.86 -32.21
C VAL A 633 -4.91 5.04 -31.60
N ALA A 634 -3.60 4.90 -31.42
CA ALA A 634 -2.73 5.92 -30.85
C ALA A 634 -2.80 7.21 -31.67
N ALA A 635 -3.21 8.31 -31.05
CA ALA A 635 -3.08 9.66 -31.60
C ALA A 635 -1.95 10.43 -30.92
N VAL A 636 -1.76 10.20 -29.63
CA VAL A 636 -0.76 10.90 -28.80
C VAL A 636 0.10 9.97 -27.95
N THR A 637 -0.42 8.79 -27.58
CA THR A 637 0.33 7.85 -26.74
C THR A 637 1.51 7.25 -27.49
N GLU A 638 2.61 7.08 -26.76
CA GLU A 638 3.85 6.47 -27.23
C GLU A 638 4.15 5.26 -26.38
N ASP A 639 4.21 4.11 -27.04
CA ASP A 639 4.65 2.86 -26.45
C ASP A 639 6.20 2.83 -26.43
N GLY A 640 6.75 2.18 -25.39
CA GLY A 640 8.19 2.09 -25.18
C GLY A 640 8.90 1.20 -26.20
N GLN A 641 8.22 0.23 -26.79
CA GLN A 641 8.77 -0.70 -27.77
C GLN A 641 8.68 -0.18 -29.22
N LEU A 642 7.71 0.69 -29.51
CA LEU A 642 7.47 1.33 -30.81
C LEU A 642 7.86 2.83 -30.86
N LEU A 643 8.74 3.26 -29.97
CA LEU A 643 9.11 4.66 -29.72
C LEU A 643 9.29 5.50 -31.00
N GLY A 644 8.46 6.54 -31.14
CA GLY A 644 8.48 7.49 -32.25
C GLY A 644 7.73 7.03 -33.50
N THR A 645 7.13 5.83 -33.46
CA THR A 645 6.28 5.25 -34.51
C THR A 645 4.93 4.72 -34.03
N THR A 646 4.66 4.82 -32.72
CA THR A 646 3.40 4.40 -32.09
C THR A 646 2.18 5.10 -32.65
N ARG A 647 2.27 6.40 -32.95
CA ARG A 647 1.15 7.17 -33.53
C ARG A 647 0.57 6.44 -34.75
N GLY A 648 -0.75 6.26 -34.77
CA GLY A 648 -1.50 5.62 -35.84
C GLY A 648 -1.58 4.09 -35.75
N LYS A 649 -0.92 3.48 -34.75
CA LYS A 649 -0.95 2.05 -34.46
C LYS A 649 -2.08 1.72 -33.49
N VAL A 650 -2.46 0.45 -33.44
CA VAL A 650 -3.44 -0.04 -32.47
C VAL A 650 -2.70 -0.31 -31.16
N LEU A 651 -3.22 0.22 -30.07
CA LEU A 651 -2.70 -0.06 -28.72
C LEU A 651 -3.59 -1.15 -28.11
N ASP A 652 -4.85 -0.80 -27.85
CA ASP A 652 -5.74 -1.69 -27.12
C ASP A 652 -6.87 -2.23 -28.00
N MET A 653 -7.35 -3.42 -27.69
CA MET A 653 -8.54 -4.00 -28.29
C MET A 653 -9.25 -4.96 -27.34
N ALA A 654 -10.58 -4.84 -27.24
CA ALA A 654 -11.38 -5.72 -26.43
C ALA A 654 -12.75 -6.01 -27.06
N VAL A 655 -13.23 -7.25 -26.90
CA VAL A 655 -14.65 -7.58 -27.11
C VAL A 655 -15.50 -7.08 -25.95
N ARG A 656 -16.79 -6.85 -26.20
CA ARG A 656 -17.73 -6.38 -25.17
C ARG A 656 -17.69 -7.28 -23.92
N GLY A 657 -17.48 -6.66 -22.77
CA GLY A 657 -17.50 -7.34 -21.46
C GLY A 657 -16.17 -8.01 -21.08
N ARG A 658 -15.12 -7.85 -21.89
CA ARG A 658 -13.76 -8.30 -21.57
C ARG A 658 -12.82 -7.12 -21.40
N THR A 659 -11.70 -7.37 -20.75
CA THR A 659 -10.58 -6.43 -20.67
C THR A 659 -9.63 -6.62 -21.84
N ASP A 660 -8.90 -5.56 -22.18
CA ASP A 660 -7.78 -5.60 -23.10
C ASP A 660 -6.63 -6.44 -22.55
N GLN A 661 -5.97 -7.19 -23.44
CA GLN A 661 -4.81 -8.07 -23.17
C GLN A 661 -3.67 -7.86 -24.18
N LEU A 662 -3.85 -6.92 -25.13
CA LEU A 662 -2.82 -6.60 -26.09
C LEU A 662 -1.76 -5.72 -25.44
N ASP A 663 -0.56 -5.75 -26.00
CA ASP A 663 0.40 -4.66 -25.82
C ASP A 663 0.13 -3.66 -26.97
N TRP A 664 0.32 -4.11 -28.21
CA TRP A 664 0.01 -3.31 -29.39
C TRP A 664 -0.14 -4.16 -30.66
N ILE A 665 -0.63 -3.53 -31.72
CA ILE A 665 -0.57 -4.05 -33.09
C ILE A 665 0.09 -3.05 -34.04
N ASN A 666 1.22 -3.44 -34.62
CA ASN A 666 2.00 -2.61 -35.52
C ASN A 666 1.46 -2.71 -36.96
N LEU A 667 0.42 -1.92 -37.24
CA LEU A 667 -0.18 -1.77 -38.58
C LEU A 667 0.26 -0.43 -39.20
N THR A 668 1.19 -0.39 -40.14
CA THR A 668 1.96 -1.46 -40.79
C THR A 668 3.44 -1.08 -40.81
N TYR A 669 4.33 -2.00 -41.17
CA TYR A 669 5.74 -1.69 -41.39
C TYR A 669 6.12 -1.81 -42.88
N ALA A 670 7.23 -1.17 -43.27
CA ALA A 670 7.82 -1.24 -44.61
C ALA A 670 9.35 -1.20 -44.52
N SER A 671 9.95 -2.39 -44.39
CA SER A 671 11.38 -2.57 -44.14
C SER A 671 12.17 -2.76 -45.43
N ALA A 672 13.38 -2.19 -45.50
CA ALA A 672 14.29 -2.42 -46.62
C ALA A 672 14.93 -3.81 -46.61
N ALA A 673 14.99 -4.46 -45.45
CA ALA A 673 15.53 -5.80 -45.30
C ALA A 673 14.41 -6.77 -44.89
N ARG A 674 14.62 -8.06 -45.17
CA ARG A 674 13.74 -9.10 -44.64
C ARG A 674 13.88 -9.12 -43.11
N PRO A 675 12.80 -8.96 -42.34
CA PRO A 675 12.86 -9.06 -40.88
C PRO A 675 13.36 -10.45 -40.44
N GLN A 676 14.33 -10.48 -39.52
CA GLN A 676 14.95 -11.73 -39.02
C GLN A 676 15.44 -11.56 -37.58
N GLY A 677 15.59 -12.68 -36.88
CA GLY A 677 16.11 -12.72 -35.51
C GLY A 677 15.04 -12.50 -34.43
N THR A 678 15.48 -12.48 -33.18
CA THR A 678 14.62 -12.37 -31.98
C THR A 678 13.71 -11.15 -32.01
N GLU A 679 14.22 -10.03 -32.50
CA GLU A 679 13.55 -8.73 -32.55
C GLU A 679 12.95 -8.43 -33.93
N ALA A 680 12.68 -9.46 -34.74
CA ALA A 680 12.17 -9.26 -36.09
C ALA A 680 10.86 -8.43 -36.12
N TRP A 681 10.05 -8.55 -35.07
CA TRP A 681 8.80 -7.83 -34.90
C TRP A 681 8.96 -6.32 -34.68
N GLN A 682 10.11 -5.86 -34.16
CA GLN A 682 10.36 -4.47 -33.75
C GLN A 682 10.61 -3.55 -34.95
N GLN A 683 9.58 -3.40 -35.79
CA GLN A 683 9.65 -2.68 -37.05
C GLN A 683 9.13 -1.25 -36.92
N ALA A 684 10.00 -0.33 -36.51
CA ALA A 684 9.73 1.11 -36.43
C ALA A 684 9.92 1.82 -37.80
N THR A 685 9.42 1.22 -38.89
CA THR A 685 9.77 1.65 -40.27
C THR A 685 8.69 2.46 -40.99
N VAL A 686 7.57 2.74 -40.33
CA VAL A 686 6.50 3.62 -40.82
C VAL A 686 6.13 4.59 -39.72
N ARG A 687 6.28 5.88 -40.01
CA ARG A 687 5.95 6.95 -39.08
C ARG A 687 4.75 7.73 -39.60
N TYR A 688 3.65 7.67 -38.86
CA TYR A 688 2.49 8.51 -39.14
C TYR A 688 2.68 9.89 -38.53
N GLU A 689 2.34 10.92 -39.29
CA GLU A 689 2.41 12.31 -38.84
C GLU A 689 1.06 12.78 -38.31
N ARG A 690 -0.03 12.21 -38.84
CA ARG A 690 -1.40 12.63 -38.56
C ARG A 690 -2.33 11.43 -38.41
N VAL A 691 -3.24 11.51 -37.44
CA VAL A 691 -4.36 10.57 -37.21
C VAL A 691 -5.64 11.41 -37.13
N GLU A 692 -6.66 11.05 -37.91
CA GLU A 692 -7.91 11.81 -38.02
C GLU A 692 -9.11 10.86 -38.08
N VAL A 693 -10.20 11.22 -37.41
CA VAL A 693 -11.52 10.63 -37.67
C VAL A 693 -12.07 11.27 -38.95
N THR A 694 -12.06 10.52 -40.05
CA THR A 694 -12.51 11.02 -41.37
C THR A 694 -14.00 10.79 -41.61
N GLU A 695 -14.60 9.86 -40.88
CA GLU A 695 -16.04 9.62 -40.90
C GLU A 695 -16.51 9.15 -39.51
N ALA A 696 -17.62 9.71 -39.03
CA ALA A 696 -18.25 9.30 -37.78
C ALA A 696 -19.77 9.28 -37.98
N GLY A 697 -20.32 8.12 -38.32
CA GLY A 697 -21.75 7.94 -38.53
C GLY A 697 -22.23 6.58 -38.02
N PRO A 698 -23.53 6.42 -37.70
CA PRO A 698 -24.06 5.20 -37.12
C PRO A 698 -23.94 3.99 -38.05
N ALA A 699 -23.79 4.18 -39.36
CA ALA A 699 -23.60 3.11 -40.32
C ALA A 699 -22.14 2.69 -40.51
N ARG A 700 -21.18 3.58 -40.24
CA ARG A 700 -19.75 3.33 -40.34
C ARG A 700 -18.95 4.48 -39.72
N ALA A 701 -17.81 4.16 -39.12
CA ALA A 701 -16.84 5.15 -38.66
C ALA A 701 -15.44 4.80 -39.18
N VAL A 702 -14.68 5.83 -39.57
CA VAL A 702 -13.39 5.69 -40.25
C VAL A 702 -12.34 6.57 -39.58
N VAL A 703 -11.22 5.96 -39.21
CA VAL A 703 -10.01 6.63 -38.74
C VAL A 703 -8.92 6.45 -39.77
N ARG A 704 -8.19 7.52 -40.08
CA ARG A 704 -7.11 7.53 -41.06
C ARG A 704 -5.82 8.02 -40.42
N ALA A 705 -4.76 7.25 -40.57
CA ALA A 705 -3.39 7.62 -40.25
C ALA A 705 -2.60 7.86 -41.54
N THR A 706 -1.89 8.99 -41.65
CA THR A 706 -1.09 9.35 -42.84
C THR A 706 0.35 9.67 -42.47
N GLY A 707 1.30 9.13 -43.23
CA GLY A 707 2.73 9.32 -43.01
C GLY A 707 3.57 8.73 -44.14
N ALA A 708 4.76 8.26 -43.81
CA ALA A 708 5.70 7.68 -44.77
C ALA A 708 6.57 6.59 -44.13
N SER A 709 7.20 5.78 -44.98
CA SER A 709 8.25 4.87 -44.55
C SER A 709 9.53 5.64 -44.19
N THR A 710 10.22 5.22 -43.14
CA THR A 710 11.54 5.77 -42.77
C THR A 710 12.65 5.18 -43.63
N ASP A 711 12.53 3.91 -44.01
CA ASP A 711 13.48 3.20 -44.87
C ASP A 711 13.34 3.63 -46.34
N PHE A 712 12.11 3.98 -46.74
CA PHE A 712 11.78 4.48 -48.07
C PHE A 712 11.04 5.83 -47.97
N PRO A 713 11.75 6.96 -47.81
CA PRO A 713 11.09 8.27 -47.60
C PRO A 713 10.14 8.72 -48.71
N ALA A 714 10.31 8.21 -49.94
CA ALA A 714 9.41 8.47 -51.07
C ALA A 714 8.21 7.51 -51.13
N LEU A 715 8.05 6.63 -50.15
CA LEU A 715 6.91 5.72 -50.01
C LEU A 715 5.95 6.31 -48.99
N ALA A 716 4.94 7.03 -49.48
CA ALA A 716 3.86 7.54 -48.65
C ALA A 716 2.98 6.38 -48.18
N VAL A 717 2.59 6.38 -46.91
CA VAL A 717 1.78 5.33 -46.29
C VAL A 717 0.54 5.94 -45.66
N GLU A 718 -0.62 5.41 -46.04
CA GLU A 718 -1.91 5.75 -45.44
C GLU A 718 -2.54 4.46 -44.90
N THR A 719 -2.95 4.44 -43.63
CA THR A 719 -3.74 3.34 -43.06
C THR A 719 -5.12 3.86 -42.68
N THR A 720 -6.16 3.18 -43.14
CA THR A 720 -7.55 3.45 -42.76
C THR A 720 -8.10 2.30 -41.96
N TYR A 721 -8.76 2.62 -40.84
CA TYR A 721 -9.49 1.70 -39.99
C TYR A 721 -10.98 2.02 -40.11
N THR A 722 -11.80 1.05 -40.47
CA THR A 722 -13.24 1.20 -40.67
C THR A 722 -13.98 0.21 -39.79
N ILE A 723 -14.84 0.73 -38.92
CA ILE A 723 -15.75 -0.09 -38.11
C ILE A 723 -17.19 0.12 -38.59
N GLU A 724 -17.93 -0.98 -38.64
CA GLU A 724 -19.35 -1.03 -39.00
C GLU A 724 -20.17 -1.57 -37.82
N PRO A 725 -21.50 -1.40 -37.79
CA PRO A 725 -22.36 -1.98 -36.77
C PRO A 725 -22.30 -3.51 -36.78
N ASP A 726 -22.45 -4.12 -35.60
CA ASP A 726 -22.73 -5.55 -35.41
C ASP A 726 -21.70 -6.54 -35.99
N VAL A 727 -20.49 -6.08 -36.32
CA VAL A 727 -19.37 -6.94 -36.76
C VAL A 727 -18.32 -7.09 -35.67
N SER A 728 -17.69 -8.27 -35.61
CA SER A 728 -16.61 -8.58 -34.65
C SER A 728 -15.20 -8.27 -35.19
N TRP A 729 -15.09 -7.29 -36.10
CA TRP A 729 -13.82 -6.87 -36.65
C TRP A 729 -13.81 -5.40 -37.07
N VAL A 730 -12.60 -4.84 -37.19
CA VAL A 730 -12.34 -3.55 -37.85
C VAL A 730 -11.64 -3.82 -39.18
N ALA A 731 -12.19 -3.32 -40.28
CA ALA A 731 -11.52 -3.40 -41.57
C ALA A 731 -10.35 -2.42 -41.61
N ALA A 732 -9.17 -2.88 -42.00
CA ALA A 732 -7.96 -2.08 -42.11
C ALA A 732 -7.37 -2.15 -43.52
N GLU A 733 -7.12 -1.00 -44.14
CA GLU A 733 -6.43 -0.90 -45.43
C GLU A 733 -5.20 -0.02 -45.28
N SER A 734 -4.02 -0.56 -45.59
CA SER A 734 -2.78 0.20 -45.72
C SER A 734 -2.43 0.35 -47.20
N LEU A 735 -2.29 1.60 -47.62
CA LEU A 735 -2.01 2.02 -48.97
C LEU A 735 -0.60 2.62 -49.03
N PHE A 736 0.26 1.95 -49.79
CA PHE A 736 1.64 2.37 -50.03
C PHE A 736 1.71 3.00 -51.41
N ARG A 737 2.09 4.27 -51.51
CA ARG A 737 2.21 5.01 -52.78
C ARG A 737 3.66 5.40 -53.01
N ASN A 738 4.25 4.92 -54.10
CA ASN A 738 5.61 5.34 -54.47
C ASN A 738 5.54 6.70 -55.18
N THR A 739 5.90 7.76 -54.47
CA THR A 739 5.96 9.13 -55.01
C THR A 739 7.35 9.47 -55.57
N GLY A 740 8.28 8.51 -55.55
CA GLY A 740 9.63 8.65 -56.08
C GLY A 740 9.71 8.40 -57.58
N SER A 741 10.93 8.48 -58.11
CA SER A 741 11.24 8.27 -59.53
C SER A 741 11.80 6.88 -59.85
N ALA A 742 12.02 6.03 -58.85
CA ALA A 742 12.57 4.67 -58.98
C ALA A 742 11.67 3.64 -58.28
N PRO A 743 11.62 2.37 -58.76
CA PRO A 743 10.89 1.31 -58.07
C PRO A 743 11.49 1.06 -56.69
N VAL A 744 10.64 0.68 -55.74
CA VAL A 744 11.04 0.24 -54.39
C VAL A 744 10.57 -1.19 -54.14
N ALA A 745 11.32 -1.95 -53.35
CA ALA A 745 11.02 -3.35 -53.07
C ALA A 745 10.98 -3.64 -51.54
N PRO A 746 10.02 -3.07 -50.80
CA PRO A 746 9.93 -3.25 -49.35
C PRO A 746 9.45 -4.66 -48.95
N TRP A 747 9.89 -5.10 -47.78
CA TRP A 747 9.17 -6.10 -46.99
C TRP A 747 8.09 -5.40 -46.18
N ILE A 748 6.84 -5.76 -46.43
CA ILE A 748 5.67 -5.18 -45.78
C ILE A 748 4.98 -6.26 -44.93
N GLY A 749 4.41 -5.85 -43.82
CA GLY A 749 3.62 -6.73 -42.97
C GLY A 749 3.02 -6.02 -41.76
N ASP A 750 2.49 -6.82 -40.86
CA ASP A 750 1.92 -6.37 -39.59
C ASP A 750 2.48 -7.27 -38.47
N ALA A 751 2.56 -6.76 -37.24
CA ALA A 751 2.96 -7.53 -36.07
C ALA A 751 1.96 -7.35 -34.92
N ILE A 752 1.71 -8.42 -34.17
CA ILE A 752 0.91 -8.44 -32.94
C ILE A 752 1.84 -8.80 -31.79
N ASP A 753 1.79 -8.02 -30.71
CA ASP A 753 2.34 -8.40 -29.41
C ASP A 753 1.20 -8.52 -28.39
N HIS A 754 1.23 -9.61 -27.64
CA HIS A 754 0.18 -9.93 -26.67
C HIS A 754 0.83 -10.35 -25.36
N ASP A 755 0.50 -9.59 -24.32
CA ASP A 755 1.15 -9.62 -23.02
C ASP A 755 0.27 -10.25 -21.92
N GLY A 756 -0.92 -10.74 -22.30
CA GLY A 756 -1.82 -11.47 -21.41
C GLY A 756 -1.26 -12.81 -20.95
N ALA A 757 -1.60 -13.20 -19.72
CA ALA A 757 -1.10 -14.46 -19.13
C ALA A 757 -1.40 -15.67 -20.02
N GLY A 758 -0.44 -16.58 -20.18
CA GLY A 758 -0.57 -17.77 -21.02
C GLY A 758 -0.57 -17.49 -22.53
N GLN A 759 -0.03 -16.34 -22.95
CA GLN A 759 0.13 -15.96 -24.35
C GLN A 759 0.64 -17.10 -25.24
N CYS A 760 -0.03 -17.28 -26.37
CA CYS A 760 0.39 -18.18 -27.44
C CYS A 760 -0.06 -17.65 -28.80
N THR A 761 0.59 -18.15 -29.85
CA THR A 761 0.37 -17.74 -31.24
C THR A 761 -0.33 -18.83 -32.04
N GLY A 762 -1.25 -18.42 -32.91
CA GLY A 762 -1.92 -19.29 -33.88
C GLY A 762 -1.48 -18.97 -35.31
N ILE A 763 -0.99 -19.99 -36.01
CA ILE A 763 -0.74 -19.92 -37.46
C ILE A 763 -1.44 -21.11 -38.14
N PRO A 764 -2.30 -20.87 -39.14
CA PRO A 764 -3.05 -21.93 -39.80
C PRO A 764 -2.12 -22.95 -40.46
N GLY A 765 -2.37 -24.23 -40.17
CA GLY A 765 -1.56 -25.35 -40.64
C GLY A 765 -0.38 -25.73 -39.73
N HIS A 766 -0.11 -24.97 -38.66
CA HIS A 766 1.07 -25.18 -37.79
C HIS A 766 0.74 -25.35 -36.29
N GLY A 767 -0.55 -25.33 -35.92
CA GLY A 767 -1.00 -25.49 -34.53
C GLY A 767 -0.67 -24.28 -33.65
N THR A 768 -0.75 -24.48 -32.33
CA THR A 768 -0.42 -23.46 -31.33
C THR A 768 1.10 -23.39 -31.11
N ILE A 769 1.65 -22.20 -31.24
CA ILE A 769 3.07 -21.91 -31.07
C ILE A 769 3.27 -21.34 -29.67
N THR A 770 4.15 -21.97 -28.90
CA THR A 770 4.54 -21.60 -27.53
C THR A 770 6.06 -21.52 -27.39
N THR A 771 6.78 -21.32 -28.49
CA THR A 771 8.24 -21.29 -28.47
C THR A 771 8.74 -20.07 -27.68
N PRO A 772 9.85 -20.20 -26.92
CA PRO A 772 10.40 -19.10 -26.15
C PRO A 772 10.76 -17.90 -27.04
N TYR A 773 10.70 -16.70 -26.45
CA TYR A 773 10.99 -15.43 -27.10
C TYR A 773 12.28 -15.43 -27.94
N GLY A 774 13.38 -15.95 -27.39
CA GLY A 774 14.69 -16.01 -28.07
C GLY A 774 14.80 -17.01 -29.22
N SER A 775 13.71 -17.61 -29.70
CA SER A 775 13.73 -18.67 -30.71
C SER A 775 12.57 -18.57 -31.71
N PRO A 776 12.46 -17.45 -32.45
CA PRO A 776 11.44 -17.30 -33.47
C PRO A 776 11.64 -18.27 -34.62
N ARG A 777 10.53 -18.65 -35.25
CA ARG A 777 10.52 -19.48 -36.46
C ARG A 777 9.66 -18.85 -37.54
N GLU A 778 9.99 -19.18 -38.78
CA GLU A 778 9.19 -18.80 -39.93
C GLU A 778 8.25 -19.94 -40.35
N TYR A 779 7.07 -19.55 -40.81
CA TYR A 779 5.97 -20.43 -41.17
C TYR A 779 5.36 -19.96 -42.50
N SER A 780 4.80 -20.91 -43.24
CA SER A 780 3.95 -20.63 -44.41
C SER A 780 2.50 -20.92 -44.02
N PRO A 781 1.69 -19.88 -43.71
CA PRO A 781 0.30 -20.07 -43.30
C PRO A 781 -0.52 -20.78 -44.38
N SER A 782 -1.32 -21.79 -44.02
CA SER A 782 -2.21 -22.47 -44.97
C SER A 782 -3.43 -21.64 -45.37
N GLU A 783 -3.77 -20.65 -44.53
CA GLU A 783 -4.77 -19.61 -44.79
C GLU A 783 -4.14 -18.26 -44.43
N PRO A 784 -4.54 -17.15 -45.06
CA PRO A 784 -3.87 -15.87 -44.90
C PRO A 784 -4.40 -15.16 -43.65
N TRP A 785 -4.09 -15.72 -42.47
CA TRP A 785 -4.31 -15.08 -41.17
C TRP A 785 -3.22 -15.45 -40.17
N ILE A 786 -3.00 -14.56 -39.20
CA ILE A 786 -2.19 -14.78 -38.00
C ILE A 786 -2.99 -14.34 -36.78
N GLY A 787 -2.73 -14.92 -35.61
CA GLY A 787 -3.46 -14.54 -34.40
C GLY A 787 -2.75 -14.90 -33.10
N MET A 788 -3.26 -14.35 -32.01
CA MET A 788 -2.73 -14.55 -30.65
C MET A 788 -3.88 -14.65 -29.64
N THR A 789 -3.62 -15.29 -28.51
CA THR A 789 -4.57 -15.48 -27.40
C THR A 789 -3.80 -15.75 -26.11
N GLY A 790 -4.46 -15.62 -24.96
CA GLY A 790 -3.93 -16.03 -23.66
C GLY A 790 -4.82 -17.02 -22.91
N THR A 791 -4.75 -16.95 -21.59
CA THR A 791 -5.61 -17.69 -20.65
C THR A 791 -7.03 -17.11 -20.56
N ASP A 792 -7.20 -15.81 -20.83
CA ASP A 792 -8.54 -15.25 -21.10
C ASP A 792 -9.04 -15.82 -22.44
N PRO A 793 -10.30 -16.29 -22.55
CA PRO A 793 -10.87 -16.81 -23.79
C PRO A 793 -11.14 -15.73 -24.85
N GLN A 794 -10.21 -14.79 -25.06
CA GLN A 794 -10.26 -13.78 -26.11
C GLN A 794 -9.15 -14.02 -27.12
N THR A 795 -9.52 -14.15 -28.39
CA THR A 795 -8.59 -14.43 -29.49
C THR A 795 -8.55 -13.26 -30.46
N TYR A 796 -7.34 -12.77 -30.69
CA TYR A 796 -7.02 -11.67 -31.58
C TYR A 796 -6.48 -12.20 -32.91
N GLY A 797 -6.79 -11.51 -34.02
CA GLY A 797 -6.28 -11.95 -35.32
C GLY A 797 -6.28 -10.88 -36.40
N LEU A 798 -5.38 -11.07 -37.36
CA LEU A 798 -5.29 -10.31 -38.61
C LEU A 798 -5.64 -11.24 -39.77
N LEU A 799 -6.80 -11.01 -40.40
CA LEU A 799 -7.33 -11.83 -41.49
C LEU A 799 -7.18 -11.09 -42.82
N TYR A 800 -6.30 -11.54 -43.71
CA TYR A 800 -6.00 -10.87 -44.97
C TYR A 800 -6.99 -11.27 -46.08
N ASP A 801 -7.52 -10.28 -46.82
CA ASP A 801 -8.63 -10.50 -47.78
C ASP A 801 -8.23 -11.30 -49.03
N ALA A 802 -6.97 -11.20 -49.46
CA ALA A 802 -6.40 -12.00 -50.54
C ALA A 802 -5.28 -12.85 -49.97
N ASN A 803 -5.08 -14.07 -50.51
CA ASN A 803 -3.85 -14.84 -50.26
C ASN A 803 -2.73 -14.15 -51.04
N PRO A 804 -1.89 -13.31 -50.43
CA PRO A 804 -0.77 -12.73 -51.15
C PRO A 804 0.16 -13.91 -51.44
N ALA A 805 0.38 -14.22 -52.71
CA ALA A 805 1.31 -15.29 -53.06
C ALA A 805 2.66 -15.01 -52.36
N GLY A 806 3.07 -15.90 -51.46
CA GLY A 806 4.29 -15.72 -50.67
C GLY A 806 4.14 -15.00 -49.32
N LEU A 807 2.94 -14.91 -48.73
CA LEU A 807 2.79 -14.51 -47.33
C LEU A 807 3.53 -15.50 -46.43
N LEU A 808 4.47 -14.98 -45.65
CA LEU A 808 5.17 -15.69 -44.60
C LEU A 808 4.71 -15.15 -43.24
N ALA A 809 4.89 -15.95 -42.20
CA ALA A 809 4.74 -15.49 -40.83
C ALA A 809 6.00 -15.83 -40.03
N ALA A 810 6.42 -14.96 -39.13
CA ALA A 810 7.42 -15.27 -38.12
C ALA A 810 6.77 -15.13 -36.73
N ALA A 811 7.08 -16.06 -35.82
CA ALA A 811 6.43 -16.08 -34.52
C ALA A 811 7.25 -16.74 -33.41
N THR A 812 6.90 -16.36 -32.19
CA THR A 812 7.16 -17.05 -30.92
C THR A 812 5.82 -17.29 -30.21
N GLY A 813 5.84 -17.71 -28.95
CA GLY A 813 4.64 -17.75 -28.11
C GLY A 813 4.07 -16.37 -27.75
N ASN A 814 4.84 -15.28 -27.87
CA ASN A 814 4.46 -13.97 -27.37
C ASN A 814 4.36 -12.87 -28.43
N TRP A 815 4.78 -13.10 -29.66
CA TRP A 815 4.49 -12.21 -30.76
C TRP A 815 4.35 -12.99 -32.07
N VAL A 816 3.66 -12.37 -33.03
CA VAL A 816 3.56 -12.87 -34.40
C VAL A 816 3.60 -11.74 -35.40
N MET A 817 4.29 -11.94 -36.52
CA MET A 817 4.30 -10.99 -37.63
C MET A 817 4.04 -11.68 -38.96
N SER A 818 3.39 -10.97 -39.87
CA SER A 818 3.29 -11.34 -41.28
C SER A 818 4.40 -10.68 -42.09
N MET A 819 4.85 -11.31 -43.18
CA MET A 819 5.89 -10.79 -44.06
C MET A 819 5.55 -11.03 -45.52
N LEU A 820 5.58 -9.98 -46.33
CA LEU A 820 5.34 -10.00 -47.76
C LEU A 820 6.39 -9.16 -48.49
N ALA A 821 7.06 -9.74 -49.48
CA ALA A 821 7.92 -8.98 -50.39
C ALA A 821 7.06 -8.39 -51.51
N VAL A 822 7.17 -7.07 -51.72
CA VAL A 822 6.39 -6.33 -52.72
C VAL A 822 7.34 -5.48 -53.55
N GLU A 823 7.08 -5.33 -54.85
CA GLU A 823 7.72 -4.32 -55.70
C GLU A 823 6.67 -3.25 -56.07
N ILE A 824 7.01 -1.97 -55.92
CA ILE A 824 6.13 -0.84 -56.19
C ILE A 824 6.84 0.11 -57.15
N ALA A 825 6.38 0.14 -58.40
CA ALA A 825 6.96 1.02 -59.43
C ALA A 825 6.63 2.51 -59.16
N PRO A 826 7.37 3.46 -59.76
CA PRO A 826 7.07 4.88 -59.65
C PRO A 826 5.61 5.20 -60.01
N ALA A 827 4.95 6.03 -59.19
CA ALA A 827 3.53 6.39 -59.33
C ALA A 827 2.51 5.24 -59.21
N GLU A 828 2.94 4.02 -58.90
CA GLU A 828 2.06 2.92 -58.55
C GLU A 828 1.75 2.87 -57.05
N GLN A 829 0.79 2.02 -56.69
CA GLN A 829 0.36 1.83 -55.31
C GLN A 829 0.16 0.35 -55.00
N PHE A 830 0.47 -0.04 -53.76
CA PHE A 830 0.16 -1.36 -53.22
C PHE A 830 -0.86 -1.23 -52.08
N ARG A 831 -1.80 -2.18 -52.00
CA ARG A 831 -2.87 -2.21 -50.99
C ARG A 831 -2.77 -3.48 -50.17
N LEU A 832 -2.62 -3.33 -48.87
CA LEU A 832 -2.74 -4.42 -47.90
C LEU A 832 -4.07 -4.28 -47.16
N ARG A 833 -4.99 -5.22 -47.39
CA ARG A 833 -6.31 -5.25 -46.75
C ARG A 833 -6.42 -6.42 -45.77
N ARG A 834 -6.91 -6.13 -44.58
CA ARG A 834 -7.15 -7.12 -43.54
C ARG A 834 -8.32 -6.72 -42.64
N ARG A 835 -8.89 -7.70 -41.97
CA ARG A 835 -9.81 -7.51 -40.84
C ARG A 835 -9.01 -7.74 -39.55
N ILE A 836 -9.02 -6.76 -38.66
CA ILE A 836 -8.50 -6.85 -37.29
C ILE A 836 -9.64 -7.40 -36.43
N VAL A 837 -9.44 -8.54 -35.81
CA VAL A 837 -10.48 -9.31 -35.12
C VAL A 837 -10.14 -9.41 -33.64
N ALA A 838 -11.15 -9.26 -32.79
CA ALA A 838 -11.16 -9.77 -31.43
C ALA A 838 -12.47 -10.55 -31.24
N VAL A 839 -12.40 -11.77 -30.71
CA VAL A 839 -13.56 -12.63 -30.47
C VAL A 839 -13.43 -13.46 -29.21
N ASP A 840 -14.54 -13.73 -28.54
CA ASP A 840 -14.61 -14.71 -27.46
C ASP A 840 -14.52 -16.13 -28.07
N SER A 841 -13.51 -16.90 -27.67
CA SER A 841 -13.25 -18.26 -28.12
C SER A 841 -13.94 -19.33 -27.25
N GLY A 842 -14.66 -18.92 -26.20
CA GLY A 842 -15.47 -19.79 -25.35
C GLY A 842 -14.68 -20.85 -24.59
N GLY A 843 -13.36 -20.67 -24.42
CA GLY A 843 -12.47 -21.65 -23.79
C GLY A 843 -12.29 -22.93 -24.60
N ALA A 844 -12.47 -22.88 -25.92
CA ALA A 844 -12.27 -24.03 -26.79
C ALA A 844 -10.83 -24.56 -26.73
N ALA A 845 -10.66 -25.88 -26.91
CA ALA A 845 -9.35 -26.52 -26.93
C ALA A 845 -8.43 -25.99 -28.06
N ASP A 846 -9.02 -25.55 -29.17
CA ASP A 846 -8.34 -24.76 -30.21
C ASP A 846 -8.97 -23.35 -30.25
N PRO A 847 -8.36 -22.37 -29.54
CA PRO A 847 -8.89 -21.01 -29.49
C PRO A 847 -8.83 -20.30 -30.85
N PHE A 848 -8.01 -20.78 -31.81
CA PHE A 848 -7.85 -20.13 -33.12
C PHE A 848 -8.84 -20.61 -34.18
N ALA A 849 -9.61 -21.66 -33.89
CA ALA A 849 -10.64 -22.16 -34.81
C ALA A 849 -11.67 -21.08 -35.20
N VAL A 850 -11.95 -20.15 -34.30
CA VAL A 850 -12.84 -19.00 -34.54
C VAL A 850 -12.30 -18.05 -35.62
N LEU A 851 -10.99 -17.85 -35.71
CA LEU A 851 -10.38 -17.01 -36.74
C LEU A 851 -10.54 -17.67 -38.12
N ALA A 852 -10.33 -18.99 -38.22
CA ALA A 852 -10.54 -19.73 -39.46
C ALA A 852 -12.01 -19.68 -39.93
N GLN A 853 -12.96 -19.76 -38.99
CA GLN A 853 -14.39 -19.64 -39.29
C GLN A 853 -14.73 -18.25 -39.83
N LEU A 854 -14.27 -17.18 -39.16
CA LEU A 854 -14.48 -15.79 -39.60
C LEU A 854 -13.82 -15.48 -40.94
N TYR A 855 -12.62 -16.02 -41.19
CA TYR A 855 -11.94 -15.89 -42.46
C TYR A 855 -12.78 -16.47 -43.59
N ARG A 856 -13.25 -17.71 -43.43
CA ARG A 856 -14.04 -18.43 -44.44
C ARG A 856 -15.44 -17.86 -44.63
N ALA A 857 -16.05 -17.31 -43.58
CA ALA A 857 -17.38 -16.69 -43.65
C ALA A 857 -17.37 -15.35 -44.43
N GLY A 858 -16.22 -14.66 -44.48
CA GLY A 858 -16.06 -13.41 -45.21
C GLY A 858 -15.60 -13.56 -46.66
N ARG A 859 -15.61 -14.77 -47.22
CA ARG A 859 -15.24 -15.06 -48.61
C ARG A 859 -16.41 -14.99 -49.58
#